data_AF-A0A6J0HHN4-F1
#
_entry.id   AF-A0A6J0HHN4-F1
#
_cell.length_a   1.000
_cell.length_b   1.000
_cell.length_c   1.000
_cell.angle_alpha   90.00
_cell.angle_beta   90.00
_cell.angle_gamma   90.00
#
_symmetry.space_group_name_H-M   'P 1'
#
loop_
_entity.id
_entity.type
_entity.pdbx_description
1 polymer ?
#
loop_
_entity_poly.entity_id
_entity_poly.type
_entity_poly.pdbx_seq_one_letter_code
_entity_poly.pdbx_strand_id
1 'polypeptide(L)'
;MGVRGLQGFVSRVCPDACKTVDLREMAEKHRVDHPDFPPVIVVDAMSCVRYWYTPEFWVCGGQWREYLAILEDFVNVFMAAGIKLVFYFDGVVEEKKREEWIKRRWNNTKEIARLFQFIKTHRKQPGREMFVLPSALPTFTRYALKSLGQKTVCTLQEADFEVAAYGLQHNCIGILGQDSDYLIYNTCPYFSIENLRLDRLVTVMYSREELCNVLGISLTHLPLFAALLGNDVVPESLLEGFWHKCLATSPHKNSSYNRRTKILLGVANYISKIPCSYSSLKHLEDMLPLGSDKTLLYRGIKSYLLPGQQSPWIPPNVTNCQMLSLQQQSVICQDKEIFQLAKEQHIQSENYSVFNILSNGVIECSNSLEDDCDTEIPGQSLIYRPARQHIYSVLLESGKGGAYPLVKEWFVYFGNPLKQPELIQPVQPSVPGGTPDLKTLWLAKGPDVEKQRYSTFLACFHLQDEMEELQALEAPVAGFCCLLTYLMMQVSSLSLEDLNAFVALILCLKGKSAAQLAGLQLAEVDSRAVHLGAVLVRGLTTLLMANSACGFPFRMDDLMPWTVFDGKLFQEKYQQSHRGCSVEELLEGNESLYTPFQNLKSFICKVCMAKKRVIQSRPRGNGYNAGREQRDFNPRFQQPRRSHFVSPYHNQMRGFVQRNPQSQGGGSGQPDRRRFHLPPR
;
A
#
# COMPACT_ATOMS: atom_id res chain seq x y z
N MET A 1 1.26 -5.62 -15.05
CA MET A 1 -0.02 -4.97 -14.72
C MET A 1 -0.65 -4.52 -16.05
N GLY A 2 -1.72 -3.72 -16.07
CA GLY A 2 -2.39 -3.29 -17.31
C GLY A 2 -3.20 -4.34 -18.08
N VAL A 3 -3.32 -4.14 -19.40
CA VAL A 3 -4.07 -5.04 -20.32
C VAL A 3 -3.63 -6.48 -20.18
N ARG A 4 -4.53 -7.31 -19.63
CA ARG A 4 -4.22 -8.69 -19.24
C ARG A 4 -3.66 -9.51 -20.41
N GLY A 5 -2.45 -10.03 -20.22
CA GLY A 5 -1.78 -10.93 -21.16
C GLY A 5 -1.05 -10.24 -22.32
N LEU A 6 -1.14 -8.91 -22.45
CA LEU A 6 -0.47 -8.17 -23.52
C LEU A 6 1.05 -8.23 -23.39
N GLN A 7 1.60 -7.97 -22.20
CA GLN A 7 3.05 -8.07 -21.96
C GLN A 7 3.59 -9.47 -22.34
N GLY A 8 2.90 -10.52 -21.87
CA GLY A 8 3.30 -11.90 -22.16
C GLY A 8 3.14 -12.30 -23.63
N PHE A 9 2.28 -11.61 -24.39
CA PHE A 9 2.16 -11.76 -25.84
C PHE A 9 3.33 -11.08 -26.55
N VAL A 10 3.66 -9.83 -26.19
CA VAL A 10 4.79 -9.09 -26.76
C VAL A 10 6.08 -9.88 -26.58
N SER A 11 6.39 -10.31 -25.36
CA SER A 11 7.64 -11.02 -25.06
C SER A 11 7.76 -12.40 -25.74
N ARG A 12 6.65 -13.07 -26.07
CA ARG A 12 6.67 -14.45 -26.62
C ARG A 12 6.39 -14.54 -28.11
N VAL A 13 5.59 -13.62 -28.65
CA VAL A 13 5.04 -13.68 -30.01
C VAL A 13 5.57 -12.54 -30.88
N CYS A 14 6.02 -11.43 -30.28
CA CYS A 14 6.55 -10.26 -30.98
C CYS A 14 8.01 -9.98 -30.55
N PRO A 15 8.99 -10.88 -30.80
CA PRO A 15 10.36 -10.68 -30.34
C PRO A 15 10.98 -9.39 -30.88
N ASP A 16 10.63 -8.98 -32.11
CA ASP A 16 11.12 -7.73 -32.72
C ASP A 16 10.59 -6.47 -32.00
N ALA A 17 9.49 -6.60 -31.27
CA ALA A 17 8.97 -5.52 -30.42
C ALA A 17 9.75 -5.36 -29.11
N CYS A 18 10.61 -6.32 -28.75
CA CYS A 18 11.46 -6.28 -27.57
C CYS A 18 12.90 -5.87 -27.97
N LYS A 19 13.17 -4.57 -28.02
CA LYS A 19 14.47 -4.05 -28.45
C LYS A 19 15.38 -3.84 -27.25
N THR A 20 16.56 -4.46 -27.26
CA THR A 20 17.56 -4.17 -26.22
C THR A 20 18.17 -2.79 -26.48
N VAL A 21 18.19 -1.92 -25.46
CA VAL A 21 18.66 -0.55 -25.55
C VAL A 21 19.66 -0.22 -24.44
N ASP A 22 20.69 0.57 -24.78
CA ASP A 22 21.59 1.19 -23.81
C ASP A 22 21.06 2.59 -23.45
N LEU A 23 20.70 2.78 -22.19
CA LEU A 23 20.10 4.03 -21.74
C LEU A 23 21.11 5.19 -21.72
N ARG A 24 22.42 4.92 -21.66
CA ARG A 24 23.48 5.95 -21.74
C ARG A 24 23.53 6.53 -23.15
N GLU A 25 23.50 5.67 -24.16
CA GLU A 25 23.45 6.09 -25.57
C GLU A 25 22.18 6.87 -25.87
N MET A 26 21.03 6.41 -25.36
CA MET A 26 19.76 7.14 -25.49
C MET A 26 19.81 8.51 -24.83
N ALA A 27 20.40 8.63 -23.64
CA ALA A 27 20.55 9.89 -22.94
C ALA A 27 21.47 10.87 -23.69
N GLU A 28 22.57 10.39 -24.26
CA GLU A 28 23.48 11.22 -25.07
C GLU A 28 22.78 11.71 -26.34
N LYS A 29 22.12 10.80 -27.06
CA LYS A 29 21.34 11.17 -28.24
C LYS A 29 20.28 12.21 -27.91
N HIS A 30 19.58 12.06 -26.79
CA HIS A 30 18.56 13.02 -26.36
C HIS A 30 19.13 14.41 -26.08
N ARG A 31 20.33 14.50 -25.47
CA ARG A 31 21.00 15.79 -25.24
C ARG A 31 21.30 16.52 -26.55
N VAL A 32 21.62 15.79 -27.62
CA VAL A 32 21.87 16.34 -28.95
C VAL A 32 20.57 16.76 -29.62
N ASP A 33 19.56 15.87 -29.62
CA ASP A 33 18.30 16.08 -30.35
C ASP A 33 17.39 17.10 -29.66
N HIS A 34 17.49 17.26 -28.34
CA HIS A 34 16.62 18.12 -27.52
C HIS A 34 17.40 18.87 -26.43
N PRO A 35 18.24 19.86 -26.78
CA PRO A 35 19.15 20.53 -25.84
C PRO A 35 18.44 21.26 -24.68
N ASP A 36 17.18 21.67 -24.87
CA ASP A 36 16.37 22.35 -23.86
C ASP A 36 15.78 21.37 -22.80
N PHE A 37 15.83 20.07 -23.08
CA PHE A 37 15.25 19.03 -22.21
C PHE A 37 16.35 18.11 -21.68
N PRO A 38 16.58 18.06 -20.35
CA PRO A 38 17.52 17.11 -19.79
C PRO A 38 16.99 15.67 -19.97
N PRO A 39 17.86 14.65 -20.11
CA PRO A 39 17.43 13.26 -20.15
C PRO A 39 16.72 12.87 -18.84
N VAL A 40 15.41 12.67 -18.91
CA VAL A 40 14.58 12.24 -17.78
C VAL A 40 13.95 10.88 -18.08
N ILE A 41 14.02 9.96 -17.11
CA ILE A 41 13.18 8.76 -17.07
C ILE A 41 12.13 8.95 -15.98
N VAL A 42 10.86 8.79 -16.36
CA VAL A 42 9.76 8.70 -15.40
C VAL A 42 9.64 7.25 -14.96
N VAL A 43 9.51 7.03 -13.66
CA VAL A 43 9.47 5.69 -13.09
C VAL A 43 8.09 5.45 -12.50
N ASP A 44 7.42 4.42 -12.99
CA ASP A 44 6.28 3.82 -12.30
C ASP A 44 6.80 3.02 -11.11
N ALA A 45 6.86 3.68 -9.95
CA ALA A 45 7.51 3.11 -8.79
C ALA A 45 6.77 1.87 -8.27
N MET A 46 5.44 1.86 -8.33
CA MET A 46 4.63 0.72 -7.86
C MET A 46 4.90 -0.55 -8.66
N SER A 47 5.18 -0.42 -9.96
CA SER A 47 5.62 -1.53 -10.80
C SER A 47 7.06 -1.98 -10.54
N CYS A 48 7.90 -1.10 -9.98
CA CYS A 48 9.32 -1.34 -9.75
C CYS A 48 9.67 -1.84 -8.34
N VAL A 49 8.88 -1.54 -7.30
CA VAL A 49 9.21 -1.86 -5.89
C VAL A 49 9.60 -3.31 -5.67
N ARG A 50 8.93 -4.25 -6.35
CA ARG A 50 9.25 -5.70 -6.26
C ARG A 50 10.64 -6.05 -6.76
N TYR A 51 11.14 -5.32 -7.75
CA TYR A 51 12.46 -5.55 -8.36
C TYR A 51 13.58 -4.88 -7.56
N TRP A 52 13.30 -3.75 -6.92
CA TRP A 52 14.27 -3.10 -6.03
C TRP A 52 14.47 -3.86 -4.72
N TYR A 53 13.45 -4.56 -4.22
CA TYR A 53 13.61 -5.36 -3.00
C TYR A 53 14.32 -6.70 -3.29
N THR A 54 15.64 -6.58 -3.47
CA THR A 54 16.57 -7.71 -3.63
C THR A 54 17.10 -8.32 -2.33
N PRO A 55 16.96 -7.74 -1.10
CA PRO A 55 17.44 -8.39 0.11
C PRO A 55 16.92 -9.83 0.24
N GLU A 56 17.82 -10.73 0.64
CA GLU A 56 17.53 -12.16 0.70
C GLU A 56 16.40 -12.47 1.69
N PHE A 57 16.45 -11.83 2.87
CA PHE A 57 15.46 -12.00 3.93
C PHE A 57 14.35 -10.94 3.85
N TRP A 58 13.17 -11.33 3.38
CA TRP A 58 12.01 -10.47 3.17
C TRP A 58 10.89 -10.71 4.19
N VAL A 59 10.78 -11.91 4.78
CA VAL A 59 9.68 -12.22 5.71
C VAL A 59 9.82 -11.54 7.06
N CYS A 60 11.03 -11.16 7.47
CA CYS A 60 11.30 -10.68 8.84
C CYS A 60 10.86 -9.22 9.10
N GLY A 61 9.95 -8.66 8.31
CA GLY A 61 9.53 -7.25 8.42
C GLY A 61 10.41 -6.26 7.64
N GLY A 62 11.37 -6.74 6.85
CA GLY A 62 12.22 -5.93 5.96
C GLY A 62 13.65 -5.73 6.45
N GLN A 63 14.61 -5.65 5.52
CA GLN A 63 16.02 -5.27 5.75
C GLN A 63 16.23 -3.83 5.26
N TRP A 64 15.90 -2.86 6.10
CA TRP A 64 15.67 -1.48 5.63
C TRP A 64 16.95 -0.72 5.28
N ARG A 65 18.06 -0.94 5.99
CA ARG A 65 19.36 -0.33 5.64
C ARG A 65 19.95 -0.94 4.37
N GLU A 66 19.83 -2.25 4.22
CA GLU A 66 20.22 -2.95 3.00
C GLU A 66 19.40 -2.44 1.80
N TYR A 67 18.08 -2.34 1.97
CA TYR A 67 17.20 -1.81 0.93
C TYR A 67 17.50 -0.35 0.56
N LEU A 68 17.79 0.51 1.55
CA LEU A 68 18.19 1.90 1.28
C LEU A 68 19.49 1.96 0.45
N ALA A 69 20.49 1.15 0.78
CA ALA A 69 21.74 1.07 0.02
C ALA A 69 21.51 0.59 -1.43
N ILE A 70 20.57 -0.34 -1.65
CA ILE A 70 20.19 -0.80 -2.99
C ILE A 70 19.52 0.34 -3.80
N LEU A 71 18.64 1.12 -3.18
CA LEU A 71 18.02 2.27 -3.84
C LEU A 71 19.05 3.37 -4.15
N GLU A 72 20.01 3.59 -3.25
CA GLU A 72 21.10 4.53 -3.45
C GLU A 72 21.98 4.13 -4.65
N ASP A 73 22.40 2.87 -4.73
CA ASP A 73 23.15 2.33 -5.87
C ASP A 73 22.36 2.48 -7.17
N PHE A 74 21.09 2.09 -7.16
CA PHE A 74 20.18 2.25 -8.29
C PHE A 74 20.15 3.69 -8.79
N VAL A 75 19.89 4.66 -7.91
CA VAL A 75 19.83 6.09 -8.26
C VAL A 75 21.18 6.59 -8.78
N ASN A 76 22.28 6.24 -8.11
CA ASN A 76 23.62 6.71 -8.45
C ASN A 76 24.05 6.27 -9.85
N VAL A 77 23.71 5.05 -10.28
CA VAL A 77 24.04 4.56 -11.62
C VAL A 77 23.37 5.39 -12.72
N PHE A 78 22.09 5.75 -12.56
CA PHE A 78 21.38 6.61 -13.53
C PHE A 78 21.91 8.04 -13.51
N MET A 79 22.14 8.60 -12.32
CA MET A 79 22.67 9.96 -12.16
C MET A 79 24.07 10.09 -12.76
N ALA A 80 24.93 9.08 -12.60
CA ALA A 80 26.26 9.03 -13.23
C ALA A 80 26.20 8.94 -14.76
N ALA A 81 25.09 8.45 -15.33
CA ALA A 81 24.83 8.50 -16.78
C ALA A 81 24.22 9.83 -17.25
N GLY A 82 24.03 10.79 -16.35
CA GLY A 82 23.35 12.06 -16.63
C GLY A 82 21.86 11.90 -16.89
N ILE A 83 21.24 10.86 -16.33
CA ILE A 83 19.80 10.59 -16.44
C ILE A 83 19.13 10.94 -15.11
N LYS A 84 18.19 11.87 -15.15
CA LYS A 84 17.37 12.22 -13.99
C LYS A 84 16.19 11.26 -13.85
N LEU A 85 15.89 10.83 -12.64
CA LEU A 85 14.74 9.99 -12.33
C LEU A 85 13.62 10.80 -11.68
N VAL A 86 12.37 10.55 -12.09
CA VAL A 86 11.16 11.09 -11.45
C VAL A 86 10.23 9.94 -11.12
N PHE A 87 10.00 9.71 -9.84
CA PHE A 87 9.27 8.54 -9.36
C PHE A 87 7.81 8.87 -9.07
N TYR A 88 6.88 8.10 -9.62
CA TYR A 88 5.45 8.22 -9.38
C TYR A 88 4.96 7.04 -8.56
N PHE A 89 4.17 7.33 -7.52
CA PHE A 89 3.52 6.34 -6.67
C PHE A 89 2.00 6.56 -6.67
N ASP A 90 1.25 5.47 -6.54
CA ASP A 90 -0.19 5.52 -6.30
C ASP A 90 -0.49 6.40 -5.07
N GLY A 91 -1.30 7.44 -5.27
CA GLY A 91 -1.77 8.32 -4.19
C GLY A 91 -3.25 8.17 -3.85
N VAL A 92 -4.10 7.73 -4.79
CA VAL A 92 -5.54 7.55 -4.57
C VAL A 92 -6.02 6.21 -5.11
N VAL A 93 -7.02 5.61 -4.45
CA VAL A 93 -7.77 4.47 -5.02
C VAL A 93 -9.10 4.97 -5.53
N GLU A 94 -9.26 4.99 -6.86
CA GLU A 94 -10.54 5.35 -7.48
C GLU A 94 -11.65 4.37 -7.09
N GLU A 95 -12.86 4.90 -6.86
CA GLU A 95 -14.02 4.10 -6.44
C GLU A 95 -14.32 2.97 -7.43
N LYS A 96 -14.12 3.20 -8.73
CA LYS A 96 -14.34 2.21 -9.80
C LYS A 96 -13.38 1.02 -9.72
N LYS A 97 -12.14 1.23 -9.24
CA LYS A 97 -11.14 0.15 -9.10
C LYS A 97 -11.23 -0.59 -7.77
N ARG A 98 -12.14 -0.19 -6.88
CA ARG A 98 -12.23 -0.72 -5.53
C ARG A 98 -12.49 -2.23 -5.49
N GLU A 99 -13.35 -2.75 -6.36
CA GLU A 99 -13.63 -4.19 -6.41
C GLU A 99 -12.41 -5.02 -6.79
N GLU A 100 -11.65 -4.58 -7.79
CA GLU A 100 -10.41 -5.23 -8.21
C GLU A 100 -9.33 -5.09 -7.14
N TRP A 101 -9.24 -3.92 -6.48
CA TRP A 101 -8.37 -3.73 -5.32
C TRP A 101 -8.69 -4.75 -4.22
N ILE A 102 -9.96 -4.90 -3.83
CA ILE A 102 -10.42 -5.87 -2.83
C ILE A 102 -10.02 -7.29 -3.24
N LYS A 103 -10.32 -7.70 -4.47
CA LYS A 103 -9.99 -9.03 -4.99
C LYS A 103 -8.49 -9.34 -4.91
N ARG A 104 -7.62 -8.36 -5.21
CA ARG A 104 -6.17 -8.49 -5.04
C ARG A 104 -5.79 -8.70 -3.57
N ARG A 105 -6.40 -7.98 -2.63
CA ARG A 105 -6.14 -8.17 -1.19
C ARG A 105 -6.56 -9.54 -0.69
N TRP A 106 -7.68 -10.08 -1.15
CA TRP A 106 -8.11 -11.45 -0.82
C TRP A 106 -7.13 -12.51 -1.31
N ASN A 107 -6.58 -12.34 -2.52
CA ASN A 107 -5.54 -13.25 -3.03
C ASN A 107 -4.27 -13.15 -2.19
N ASN A 108 -3.84 -11.94 -1.84
CA ASN A 108 -2.69 -11.73 -0.96
C ASN A 108 -2.89 -12.36 0.42
N THR A 109 -4.08 -12.28 1.02
CA THR A 109 -4.39 -12.95 2.30
C THR A 109 -4.16 -14.46 2.21
N LYS A 110 -4.56 -15.11 1.10
CA LYS A 110 -4.32 -16.54 0.89
C LYS A 110 -2.84 -16.88 0.79
N GLU A 111 -2.05 -16.05 0.08
CA GLU A 111 -0.61 -16.25 -0.03
C GLU A 111 0.09 -16.06 1.33
N ILE A 112 -0.31 -15.06 2.10
CA ILE A 112 0.21 -14.80 3.45
C ILE A 112 -0.12 -15.95 4.41
N ALA A 113 -1.34 -16.50 4.36
CA ALA A 113 -1.70 -17.67 5.16
C ALA A 113 -0.83 -18.89 4.82
N ARG A 114 -0.57 -19.15 3.53
CA ARG A 114 0.34 -20.23 3.11
C ARG A 114 1.77 -19.98 3.57
N LEU A 115 2.23 -18.73 3.51
CA LEU A 115 3.53 -18.31 3.99
C LEU A 115 3.71 -18.60 5.49
N PHE A 116 2.76 -18.21 6.35
CA PHE A 116 2.84 -18.51 7.78
C PHE A 116 2.78 -20.01 8.07
N GLN A 117 1.97 -20.76 7.33
CA GLN A 117 1.95 -22.22 7.46
C GLN A 117 3.32 -22.83 7.12
N PHE A 118 3.99 -22.34 6.08
CA PHE A 118 5.35 -22.76 5.73
C PHE A 118 6.34 -22.45 6.85
N ILE A 119 6.37 -21.21 7.35
CA ILE A 119 7.30 -20.78 8.41
C ILE A 119 7.10 -21.62 9.67
N LYS A 120 5.85 -21.87 10.10
CA LYS A 120 5.55 -22.72 11.26
C LYS A 120 6.03 -24.16 11.09
N THR A 121 5.93 -24.69 9.89
CA THR A 121 6.29 -26.08 9.57
C THR A 121 7.80 -26.26 9.45
N HIS A 122 8.47 -25.34 8.77
CA HIS A 122 9.88 -25.50 8.37
C HIS A 122 10.85 -24.65 9.17
N ARG A 123 10.37 -23.68 9.97
CA ARG A 123 11.19 -22.71 10.73
C ARG A 123 12.19 -21.94 9.87
N LYS A 124 11.83 -21.71 8.60
CA LYS A 124 12.65 -21.04 7.59
C LYS A 124 11.81 -20.11 6.71
N GLN A 125 12.47 -19.17 6.05
CA GLN A 125 11.86 -18.39 4.98
C GLN A 125 11.63 -19.26 3.73
N PRO A 126 10.47 -19.15 3.03
CA PRO A 126 10.30 -19.81 1.74
C PRO A 126 11.08 -19.13 0.60
N GLY A 127 11.11 -19.77 -0.56
CA GLY A 127 11.76 -19.23 -1.74
C GLY A 127 11.00 -18.05 -2.38
N ARG A 128 11.56 -17.52 -3.47
CA ARG A 128 11.01 -16.35 -4.18
C ARG A 128 9.65 -16.62 -4.85
N GLU A 129 9.28 -17.87 -5.05
CA GLU A 129 7.97 -18.29 -5.54
C GLU A 129 6.82 -17.91 -4.60
N MET A 130 7.09 -17.81 -3.29
CA MET A 130 6.12 -17.35 -2.28
C MET A 130 6.35 -15.89 -1.86
N PHE A 131 7.15 -15.13 -2.62
CA PHE A 131 7.55 -13.79 -2.22
C PHE A 131 6.36 -12.84 -2.06
N VAL A 132 6.29 -12.23 -0.88
CA VAL A 132 5.38 -11.14 -0.54
C VAL A 132 6.21 -9.92 -0.15
N LEU A 133 5.78 -8.74 -0.59
CA LEU A 133 6.46 -7.49 -0.20
C LEU A 133 6.38 -7.29 1.31
N PRO A 134 7.48 -6.87 1.97
CA PRO A 134 7.42 -6.40 3.35
C PRO A 134 6.32 -5.35 3.56
N SER A 135 5.72 -5.36 4.76
CA SER A 135 4.64 -4.44 5.12
C SER A 135 5.07 -2.99 4.89
N ALA A 136 4.17 -2.19 4.30
CA ALA A 136 4.40 -0.77 4.02
C ALA A 136 5.65 -0.42 3.15
N LEU A 137 6.25 -1.41 2.48
CA LEU A 137 7.42 -1.19 1.63
C LEU A 137 7.24 -0.05 0.60
N PRO A 138 6.11 0.06 -0.14
CA PRO A 138 5.94 1.17 -1.09
C PRO A 138 5.96 2.55 -0.42
N THR A 139 5.32 2.67 0.76
CA THR A 139 5.30 3.91 1.54
C THR A 139 6.71 4.33 1.93
N PHE A 140 7.52 3.41 2.46
CA PHE A 140 8.89 3.74 2.89
C PHE A 140 9.88 3.87 1.73
N THR A 141 9.64 3.18 0.61
CA THR A 141 10.43 3.38 -0.64
C THR A 141 10.33 4.82 -1.12
N ARG A 142 9.13 5.40 -1.07
CA ARG A 142 8.89 6.80 -1.42
C ARG A 142 9.74 7.74 -0.58
N TYR A 143 9.74 7.56 0.74
CA TYR A 143 10.57 8.37 1.63
C TYR A 143 12.07 8.14 1.44
N ALA A 144 12.49 6.90 1.18
CA ALA A 144 13.89 6.57 0.90
C ALA A 144 14.40 7.30 -0.35
N LEU A 145 13.63 7.29 -1.43
CA LEU A 145 14.00 8.02 -2.65
C LEU A 145 14.06 9.54 -2.41
N LYS A 146 13.15 10.08 -1.58
CA LYS A 146 13.18 11.50 -1.21
C LYS A 146 14.40 11.85 -0.36
N SER A 147 14.80 11.01 0.59
CA SER A 147 16.03 11.22 1.38
C SER A 147 17.30 11.11 0.54
N LEU A 148 17.25 10.34 -0.56
CA LEU A 148 18.29 10.29 -1.61
C LEU A 148 18.20 11.45 -2.62
N GLY A 149 17.43 12.50 -2.32
CA GLY A 149 17.33 13.72 -3.14
C GLY A 149 16.52 13.55 -4.44
N GLN A 150 15.79 12.46 -4.60
CA GLN A 150 15.01 12.21 -5.82
C GLN A 150 13.62 12.85 -5.76
N LYS A 151 13.11 13.24 -6.93
CA LYS A 151 11.73 13.74 -7.05
C LYS A 151 10.75 12.57 -6.99
N THR A 152 9.92 12.56 -5.96
CA THR A 152 8.83 11.59 -5.77
C THR A 152 7.48 12.29 -5.84
N VAL A 153 6.54 11.71 -6.59
CA VAL A 153 5.19 12.24 -6.80
C VAL A 153 4.15 11.23 -6.32
N CYS A 154 3.19 11.67 -5.51
CA CYS A 154 1.96 10.89 -5.28
C CYS A 154 0.87 11.36 -6.20
N THR A 155 0.23 10.41 -6.86
CA THR A 155 -0.77 10.71 -7.88
C THR A 155 -2.08 11.18 -7.25
N LEU A 156 -2.81 12.03 -7.97
CA LEU A 156 -4.17 12.47 -7.66
C LEU A 156 -5.23 11.68 -8.44
N GLN A 157 -4.80 10.92 -9.44
CA GLN A 157 -5.60 9.98 -10.22
C GLN A 157 -4.76 8.72 -10.48
N GLU A 158 -5.16 7.90 -11.45
CA GLU A 158 -4.42 6.71 -11.84
C GLU A 158 -2.95 7.01 -12.20
N ALA A 159 -2.05 6.21 -11.60
CA ALA A 159 -0.62 6.47 -11.66
C ALA A 159 -0.04 6.26 -13.06
N ASP A 160 -0.49 5.22 -13.77
CA ASP A 160 -0.12 4.94 -15.15
C ASP A 160 -0.44 6.12 -16.09
N PHE A 161 -1.61 6.73 -15.93
CA PHE A 161 -2.00 7.92 -16.67
C PHE A 161 -1.07 9.10 -16.37
N GLU A 162 -0.81 9.41 -15.09
CA GLU A 162 0.06 10.54 -14.73
C GLU A 162 1.52 10.32 -15.16
N VAL A 163 2.03 9.10 -15.06
CA VAL A 163 3.36 8.72 -15.56
C VAL A 163 3.43 8.94 -17.07
N ALA A 164 2.45 8.42 -17.82
CA ALA A 164 2.39 8.57 -19.26
C ALA A 164 2.23 10.05 -19.68
N ALA A 165 1.41 10.83 -18.97
CA ALA A 165 1.22 12.25 -19.22
C ALA A 165 2.50 13.04 -18.95
N TYR A 166 3.20 12.77 -17.84
CA TYR A 166 4.46 13.43 -17.52
C TYR A 166 5.52 13.13 -18.59
N GLY A 167 5.63 11.87 -18.98
CA GLY A 167 6.57 11.41 -20.01
C GLY A 167 6.41 12.17 -21.33
N LEU A 168 5.16 12.39 -21.75
CA LEU A 168 4.82 13.16 -22.95
C LEU A 168 5.10 14.67 -22.78
N GLN A 169 4.62 15.28 -21.70
CA GLN A 169 4.69 16.73 -21.50
C GLN A 169 6.10 17.27 -21.27
N HIS A 170 6.99 16.45 -20.71
CA HIS A 170 8.37 16.83 -20.39
C HIS A 170 9.40 16.26 -21.36
N ASN A 171 8.95 15.69 -22.49
CA ASN A 171 9.81 15.07 -23.49
C ASN A 171 10.81 14.07 -22.89
N CYS A 172 10.34 13.20 -21.97
CA CYS A 172 11.21 12.26 -21.28
C CYS A 172 11.81 11.23 -22.26
N ILE A 173 13.01 10.73 -21.97
CA ILE A 173 13.65 9.68 -22.79
C ILE A 173 12.95 8.32 -22.67
N GLY A 174 12.15 8.14 -21.61
CA GLY A 174 11.21 7.03 -21.51
C GLY A 174 10.57 6.88 -20.13
N ILE A 175 9.74 5.84 -20.02
CA ILE A 175 9.08 5.38 -18.80
C ILE A 175 9.70 4.04 -18.40
N LEU A 176 10.14 3.91 -17.16
CA LEU A 176 10.62 2.66 -16.59
C LEU A 176 9.50 2.03 -15.74
N GLY A 177 9.12 0.80 -16.07
CA GLY A 177 8.09 0.07 -15.32
C GLY A 177 7.88 -1.37 -15.80
N GLN A 178 6.81 -2.00 -15.32
CA GLN A 178 6.35 -3.33 -15.77
C GLN A 178 4.82 -3.38 -15.92
N ASP A 179 4.28 -2.37 -16.60
CA ASP A 179 2.86 -2.25 -16.94
C ASP A 179 2.66 -2.17 -18.46
N SER A 180 1.82 -3.07 -19.02
CA SER A 180 1.57 -3.09 -20.45
C SER A 180 0.69 -1.93 -20.94
N ASP A 181 0.10 -1.14 -20.04
CA ASP A 181 -0.69 0.04 -20.44
C ASP A 181 0.19 1.11 -21.12
N TYR A 182 1.48 1.16 -20.81
CA TYR A 182 2.44 2.04 -21.50
C TYR A 182 2.67 1.68 -22.98
N LEU A 183 2.31 0.47 -23.42
CA LEU A 183 2.26 0.14 -24.86
C LEU A 183 1.04 0.76 -25.56
N ILE A 184 -0.02 1.06 -24.80
CA ILE A 184 -1.26 1.60 -25.35
C ILE A 184 -1.17 3.12 -25.42
N TYR A 185 -0.72 3.76 -24.33
CA TYR A 185 -0.53 5.20 -24.26
C TYR A 185 0.35 5.71 -25.40
N ASN A 186 -0.06 6.82 -26.01
CA ASN A 186 0.77 7.52 -26.98
C ASN A 186 1.75 8.47 -26.28
N THR A 187 2.79 7.90 -25.67
CA THR A 187 3.77 8.63 -24.85
C THR A 187 5.20 8.33 -25.29
N CYS A 188 6.19 8.71 -24.48
CA CYS A 188 7.60 8.41 -24.67
C CYS A 188 7.88 6.89 -24.58
N PRO A 189 9.10 6.42 -24.95
CA PRO A 189 9.45 5.00 -24.96
C PRO A 189 9.21 4.28 -23.63
N TYR A 190 8.81 3.01 -23.68
CA TYR A 190 8.55 2.19 -22.49
C TYR A 190 9.67 1.15 -22.28
N PHE A 191 10.28 1.18 -21.10
CA PHE A 191 11.39 0.34 -20.66
C PHE A 191 10.98 -0.65 -19.56
N SER A 192 11.52 -1.86 -19.63
CA SER A 192 11.31 -2.91 -18.64
C SER A 192 12.18 -2.72 -17.39
N ILE A 193 11.60 -2.68 -16.21
CA ILE A 193 12.38 -2.84 -14.97
C ILE A 193 12.81 -4.30 -14.77
N GLU A 194 11.99 -5.26 -15.20
CA GLU A 194 12.27 -6.70 -15.06
C GLU A 194 13.54 -7.12 -15.83
N ASN A 195 13.77 -6.54 -17.00
CA ASN A 195 14.95 -6.85 -17.82
C ASN A 195 16.10 -5.85 -17.64
N LEU A 196 16.00 -4.90 -16.70
CA LEU A 196 17.05 -3.91 -16.47
C LEU A 196 18.31 -4.58 -15.91
N ARG A 197 19.42 -4.36 -16.61
CA ARG A 197 20.78 -4.74 -16.21
C ARG A 197 21.50 -3.49 -15.74
N LEU A 198 21.41 -3.20 -14.44
CA LEU A 198 21.92 -1.97 -13.85
C LEU A 198 23.43 -1.79 -14.09
N ASP A 199 24.21 -2.88 -14.05
CA ASP A 199 25.66 -2.89 -14.27
C ASP A 199 26.08 -2.29 -15.62
N ARG A 200 25.24 -2.47 -16.66
CA ARG A 200 25.47 -1.93 -18.01
C ARG A 200 24.54 -0.78 -18.36
N LEU A 201 23.53 -0.53 -17.53
CA LEU A 201 22.41 0.37 -17.79
C LEU A 201 21.67 0.04 -19.09
N VAL A 202 21.51 -1.26 -19.35
CA VAL A 202 20.84 -1.82 -20.54
C VAL A 202 19.50 -2.43 -20.12
N THR A 203 18.47 -2.25 -20.94
CA THR A 203 17.15 -2.86 -20.71
C THR A 203 16.43 -3.19 -22.02
N VAL A 204 15.24 -3.77 -21.92
CA VAL A 204 14.32 -3.99 -23.04
C VAL A 204 13.38 -2.79 -23.15
N MET A 205 13.37 -2.17 -24.33
CA MET A 205 12.37 -1.21 -24.78
C MET A 205 11.29 -1.94 -25.58
N TYR A 206 10.03 -1.71 -25.24
CA TYR A 206 8.90 -2.30 -25.94
C TYR A 206 8.38 -1.34 -27.03
N SER A 207 8.48 -1.75 -28.30
CA SER A 207 8.07 -0.95 -29.46
C SER A 207 6.59 -1.14 -29.79
N ARG A 208 5.86 -0.02 -29.81
CA ARG A 208 4.44 0.03 -30.13
C ARG A 208 4.20 -0.17 -31.62
N GLU A 209 5.11 0.34 -32.44
CA GLU A 209 5.12 0.23 -33.89
C GLU A 209 5.23 -1.24 -34.30
N GLU A 210 6.18 -1.96 -33.72
CA GLU A 210 6.39 -3.36 -34.05
C GLU A 210 5.26 -4.26 -33.52
N LEU A 211 4.72 -3.93 -32.33
CA LEU A 211 3.48 -4.56 -31.85
C LEU A 211 2.33 -4.37 -32.87
N CYS A 212 2.13 -3.15 -33.36
CA CYS A 212 1.11 -2.83 -34.37
C CYS A 212 1.35 -3.55 -35.70
N ASN A 213 2.61 -3.67 -36.15
CA ASN A 213 2.98 -4.42 -37.35
C ASN A 213 2.57 -5.89 -37.23
N VAL A 214 2.91 -6.55 -36.11
CA VAL A 214 2.55 -7.95 -35.87
C VAL A 214 1.04 -8.14 -35.72
N LEU A 215 0.35 -7.19 -35.09
CA LEU A 215 -1.11 -7.23 -34.94
C LEU A 215 -1.88 -6.86 -36.22
N GLY A 216 -1.22 -6.24 -37.20
CA GLY A 216 -1.85 -5.75 -38.43
C GLY A 216 -2.84 -4.59 -38.20
N ILE A 217 -2.57 -3.73 -37.21
CA ILE A 217 -3.40 -2.57 -36.86
C ILE A 217 -2.55 -1.29 -36.76
N SER A 218 -3.14 -0.13 -37.06
CA SER A 218 -2.51 1.18 -36.83
C SER A 218 -2.36 1.51 -35.33
N LEU A 219 -1.39 2.35 -34.98
CA LEU A 219 -1.20 2.91 -33.63
C LEU A 219 -2.48 3.60 -33.09
N THR A 220 -3.27 4.22 -33.97
CA THR A 220 -4.53 4.89 -33.61
C THR A 220 -5.61 3.93 -33.11
N HIS A 221 -5.43 2.62 -33.32
CA HIS A 221 -6.33 1.58 -32.85
C HIS A 221 -5.99 1.03 -31.47
N LEU A 222 -4.78 1.29 -30.93
CA LEU A 222 -4.34 0.70 -29.67
C LEU A 222 -5.29 0.97 -28.49
N PRO A 223 -5.84 2.19 -28.29
CA PRO A 223 -6.82 2.43 -27.24
C PRO A 223 -8.12 1.60 -27.39
N LEU A 224 -8.65 1.46 -28.61
CA LEU A 224 -9.81 0.60 -28.87
C LEU A 224 -9.46 -0.88 -28.64
N PHE A 225 -8.28 -1.29 -29.08
CA PHE A 225 -7.76 -2.64 -28.90
C PHE A 225 -7.70 -2.99 -27.41
N ALA A 226 -7.11 -2.14 -26.58
CA ALA A 226 -7.07 -2.32 -25.13
C ALA A 226 -8.48 -2.42 -24.52
N ALA A 227 -9.40 -1.53 -24.90
CA ALA A 227 -10.77 -1.54 -24.40
C ALA A 227 -11.54 -2.82 -24.78
N LEU A 228 -11.34 -3.36 -25.99
CA LEU A 228 -11.97 -4.61 -26.47
C LEU A 228 -11.31 -5.89 -25.91
N LEU A 229 -10.15 -5.79 -25.27
CA LEU A 229 -9.51 -6.89 -24.54
C LEU A 229 -9.87 -6.92 -23.06
N GLY A 230 -10.56 -5.89 -22.60
CA GLY A 230 -10.80 -5.60 -21.20
C GLY A 230 -9.66 -4.79 -20.62
N ASN A 231 -10.01 -3.62 -20.10
CA ASN A 231 -9.12 -2.73 -19.35
C ASN A 231 -9.81 -2.34 -18.04
N ASP A 232 -9.23 -1.41 -17.29
CA ASP A 232 -9.78 -1.03 -15.99
C ASP A 232 -11.16 -0.34 -16.05
N VAL A 233 -11.61 0.05 -17.24
CA VAL A 233 -12.94 0.64 -17.46
C VAL A 233 -13.92 -0.38 -18.04
N VAL A 234 -13.48 -1.24 -18.96
CA VAL A 234 -14.32 -2.23 -19.66
C VAL A 234 -14.04 -3.62 -19.09
N PRO A 235 -14.96 -4.23 -18.32
CA PRO A 235 -14.74 -5.54 -17.72
C PRO A 235 -14.63 -6.67 -18.74
N GLU A 236 -13.70 -7.60 -18.50
CA GLU A 236 -13.50 -8.81 -19.30
C GLU A 236 -14.79 -9.66 -19.45
N SER A 237 -15.60 -9.72 -18.39
CA SER A 237 -16.83 -10.52 -18.36
C SER A 237 -17.87 -10.10 -19.41
N LEU A 238 -17.89 -8.83 -19.81
CA LEU A 238 -18.80 -8.33 -20.84
C LEU A 238 -18.30 -8.64 -22.26
N LEU A 239 -17.02 -8.98 -22.41
CA LEU A 239 -16.37 -9.15 -23.71
C LEU A 239 -16.23 -10.62 -24.11
N GLU A 240 -16.55 -11.57 -23.23
CA GLU A 240 -16.40 -13.01 -23.50
C GLU A 240 -17.14 -13.44 -24.77
N GLY A 241 -18.42 -13.04 -24.93
CA GLY A 241 -19.21 -13.35 -26.11
C GLY A 241 -18.61 -12.78 -27.40
N PHE A 242 -18.06 -11.57 -27.33
CA PHE A 242 -17.36 -10.94 -28.44
C PHE A 242 -16.06 -11.68 -28.81
N TRP A 243 -15.28 -12.10 -27.81
CA TRP A 243 -14.07 -12.88 -28.05
C TRP A 243 -14.38 -14.22 -28.71
N HIS A 244 -15.47 -14.89 -28.32
CA HIS A 244 -15.92 -16.12 -28.98
C HIS A 244 -16.23 -15.89 -30.46
N LYS A 245 -16.90 -14.78 -30.81
CA LYS A 245 -17.18 -14.40 -32.21
C LYS A 245 -15.89 -14.13 -33.00
N CYS A 246 -14.93 -13.42 -32.41
CA CYS A 246 -13.63 -13.15 -33.02
C CYS A 246 -12.86 -14.45 -33.31
N LEU A 247 -12.83 -15.36 -32.35
CA LEU A 247 -12.14 -16.65 -32.48
C LEU A 247 -12.80 -17.56 -33.53
N ALA A 248 -14.13 -17.51 -33.68
CA ALA A 248 -14.84 -18.26 -34.71
C ALA A 248 -14.57 -17.71 -36.12
N THR A 249 -14.42 -16.40 -36.26
CA THR A 249 -14.20 -15.72 -37.54
C THR A 249 -12.73 -15.75 -37.98
N SER A 250 -11.81 -15.89 -37.03
CA SER A 250 -10.36 -15.92 -37.25
C SER A 250 -9.69 -17.08 -36.50
N PRO A 251 -9.91 -18.33 -36.92
CA PRO A 251 -9.29 -19.49 -36.28
C PRO A 251 -7.78 -19.50 -36.57
N HIS A 252 -6.99 -18.99 -35.62
CA HIS A 252 -5.53 -19.10 -35.70
C HIS A 252 -5.10 -20.56 -35.52
N LYS A 253 -4.50 -21.12 -36.57
CA LYS A 253 -4.10 -22.54 -36.65
C LYS A 253 -2.88 -22.91 -35.81
N ASN A 254 -2.18 -21.93 -35.22
CA ASN A 254 -1.02 -22.25 -34.39
C ASN A 254 -1.47 -22.84 -33.05
N SER A 255 -1.29 -24.15 -32.91
CA SER A 255 -1.68 -24.91 -31.71
C SER A 255 -0.88 -24.54 -30.48
N SER A 256 0.30 -23.95 -30.64
CA SER A 256 1.18 -23.53 -29.53
C SER A 256 0.67 -22.27 -28.78
N TYR A 257 -0.22 -21.50 -29.40
CA TYR A 257 -0.74 -20.28 -28.78
C TYR A 257 -1.79 -20.60 -27.71
N ASN A 258 -1.59 -20.02 -26.52
CA ASN A 258 -2.58 -20.06 -25.46
C ASN A 258 -3.86 -19.30 -25.86
N ARG A 259 -4.95 -19.53 -25.12
CA ARG A 259 -6.26 -18.90 -25.39
C ARG A 259 -6.17 -17.37 -25.47
N ARG A 260 -5.39 -16.73 -24.58
CA ARG A 260 -5.31 -15.27 -24.51
C ARG A 260 -4.59 -14.67 -25.72
N THR A 261 -3.51 -15.29 -26.18
CA THR A 261 -2.81 -14.94 -27.43
C THR A 261 -3.76 -15.02 -28.63
N LYS A 262 -4.59 -16.07 -28.71
CA LYS A 262 -5.59 -16.20 -29.78
C LYS A 262 -6.64 -15.10 -29.74
N ILE A 263 -7.08 -14.70 -28.53
CA ILE A 263 -8.01 -13.58 -28.34
C ILE A 263 -7.38 -12.28 -28.83
N LEU A 264 -6.14 -11.98 -28.42
CA LEU A 264 -5.39 -10.79 -28.85
C LEU A 264 -5.34 -10.66 -30.38
N LEU A 265 -4.91 -11.71 -31.07
CA LEU A 265 -4.85 -11.72 -32.54
C LEU A 265 -6.24 -11.64 -33.18
N GLY A 266 -7.24 -12.34 -32.62
CA GLY A 266 -8.61 -12.33 -33.12
C GLY A 266 -9.26 -10.94 -33.02
N VAL A 267 -9.05 -10.23 -31.91
CA VAL A 267 -9.55 -8.86 -31.72
C VAL A 267 -8.83 -7.90 -32.66
N ALA A 268 -7.51 -8.00 -32.83
CA ALA A 268 -6.76 -7.16 -33.76
C ALA A 268 -7.23 -7.35 -35.21
N ASN A 269 -7.42 -8.59 -35.66
CA ASN A 269 -7.95 -8.90 -36.99
C ASN A 269 -9.41 -8.45 -37.19
N TYR A 270 -10.19 -8.33 -36.12
CA TYR A 270 -11.51 -7.72 -36.21
C TYR A 270 -11.39 -6.21 -36.43
N ILE A 271 -10.55 -5.53 -35.64
CA ILE A 271 -10.34 -4.09 -35.72
C ILE A 271 -9.77 -3.67 -37.08
N SER A 272 -8.87 -4.46 -37.67
CA SER A 272 -8.26 -4.14 -38.97
C SER A 272 -9.27 -4.11 -40.14
N LYS A 273 -10.47 -4.67 -39.96
CA LYS A 273 -11.53 -4.75 -40.99
C LYS A 273 -12.60 -3.68 -40.86
N ILE A 274 -12.62 -2.92 -39.76
CA ILE A 274 -13.64 -1.90 -39.54
C ILE A 274 -13.10 -0.51 -39.88
N PRO A 275 -13.93 0.39 -40.45
CA PRO A 275 -13.53 1.78 -40.65
C PRO A 275 -13.14 2.45 -39.33
N CYS A 276 -12.07 3.23 -39.36
CA CYS A 276 -11.59 3.99 -38.21
C CYS A 276 -12.44 5.26 -37.99
N SER A 277 -13.62 5.13 -37.38
CA SER A 277 -14.53 6.25 -37.16
C SER A 277 -15.37 6.11 -35.89
N TYR A 278 -15.89 7.24 -35.41
CA TYR A 278 -16.86 7.26 -34.31
C TYR A 278 -18.17 6.51 -34.63
N SER A 279 -18.60 6.48 -35.90
CA SER A 279 -19.79 5.70 -36.29
C SER A 279 -19.57 4.20 -36.11
N SER A 280 -18.37 3.69 -36.41
CA SER A 280 -17.99 2.30 -36.17
C SER A 280 -17.89 1.98 -34.69
N LEU A 281 -17.47 2.93 -33.84
CA LEU A 281 -17.51 2.77 -32.39
C LEU A 281 -18.94 2.57 -31.87
N LYS A 282 -19.88 3.42 -32.30
CA LYS A 282 -21.29 3.29 -31.91
C LYS A 282 -21.88 1.93 -32.30
N HIS A 283 -21.54 1.44 -33.48
CA HIS A 283 -21.99 0.11 -33.92
C HIS A 283 -21.44 -1.01 -33.03
N LEU A 284 -20.18 -0.90 -32.57
CA LEU A 284 -19.60 -1.82 -31.60
C LEU A 284 -20.34 -1.75 -30.25
N GLU A 285 -20.66 -0.55 -29.77
CA GLU A 285 -21.42 -0.34 -28.53
C GLU A 285 -22.82 -0.98 -28.59
N ASP A 286 -23.46 -0.96 -29.75
CA ASP A 286 -24.76 -1.62 -29.97
C ASP A 286 -24.66 -3.15 -30.06
N MET A 287 -23.52 -3.67 -30.53
CA MET A 287 -23.28 -5.12 -30.64
C MET A 287 -22.90 -5.76 -29.31
N LEU A 288 -22.11 -5.06 -28.49
CA LEU A 288 -21.59 -5.58 -27.23
C LEU A 288 -22.68 -5.56 -26.15
N PRO A 289 -22.68 -6.54 -25.22
CA PRO A 289 -23.64 -6.59 -24.12
C PRO A 289 -23.27 -5.59 -23.01
N LEU A 290 -23.13 -4.31 -23.35
CA LEU A 290 -22.73 -3.23 -22.43
C LEU A 290 -23.85 -2.83 -21.44
N GLY A 291 -25.02 -3.47 -21.53
CA GLY A 291 -26.17 -3.20 -20.67
C GLY A 291 -26.73 -1.79 -20.89
N SER A 292 -27.07 -1.11 -19.80
CA SER A 292 -27.60 0.26 -19.83
C SER A 292 -26.54 1.32 -20.09
N ASP A 293 -25.25 1.02 -19.90
CA ASP A 293 -24.16 1.98 -20.05
C ASP A 293 -23.44 1.81 -21.38
N LYS A 294 -24.06 2.35 -22.44
CA LYS A 294 -23.48 2.36 -23.79
C LYS A 294 -22.20 3.21 -23.90
N THR A 295 -21.79 3.94 -22.86
CA THR A 295 -20.60 4.80 -22.89
C THR A 295 -19.33 4.10 -22.39
N LEU A 296 -19.43 2.82 -22.02
CA LEU A 296 -18.32 2.08 -21.41
C LEU A 296 -17.11 1.97 -22.35
N LEU A 297 -17.35 1.62 -23.63
CA LEU A 297 -16.27 1.49 -24.62
C LEU A 297 -15.65 2.85 -24.93
N TYR A 298 -16.48 3.88 -25.14
CA TYR A 298 -16.02 5.27 -25.22
C TYR A 298 -15.09 5.68 -24.06
N ARG A 299 -15.48 5.42 -22.81
CA ARG A 299 -14.66 5.76 -21.63
C ARG A 299 -13.37 4.92 -21.55
N GLY A 300 -13.43 3.65 -21.95
CA GLY A 300 -12.26 2.78 -21.99
C GLY A 300 -11.21 3.19 -23.03
N ILE A 301 -11.64 3.80 -24.15
CA ILE A 301 -10.72 4.43 -25.11
C ILE A 301 -10.18 5.73 -24.53
N LYS A 302 -11.07 6.55 -23.94
CA LYS A 302 -10.71 7.87 -23.39
C LYS A 302 -9.68 7.78 -22.26
N SER A 303 -9.65 6.70 -21.47
CA SER A 303 -8.67 6.51 -20.39
C SER A 303 -7.21 6.43 -20.87
N TYR A 304 -6.98 6.19 -22.16
CA TYR A 304 -5.66 6.17 -22.78
C TYR A 304 -5.30 7.45 -23.55
N LEU A 305 -6.17 8.47 -23.57
CA LEU A 305 -5.90 9.73 -24.25
C LEU A 305 -5.23 10.73 -23.30
N LEU A 306 -3.97 11.06 -23.60
CA LEU A 306 -3.20 12.01 -22.82
C LEU A 306 -3.57 13.47 -23.18
N PRO A 307 -3.23 14.46 -22.32
CA PRO A 307 -3.54 15.85 -22.58
C PRO A 307 -3.03 16.33 -23.95
N GLY A 308 -3.89 17.00 -24.71
CA GLY A 308 -3.59 17.49 -26.06
C GLY A 308 -3.77 16.46 -27.18
N GLN A 309 -4.07 15.19 -26.87
CA GLN A 309 -4.26 14.15 -27.87
C GLN A 309 -5.71 14.05 -28.34
N GLN A 310 -5.87 13.58 -29.59
CA GLN A 310 -7.17 13.28 -30.19
C GLN A 310 -7.19 11.83 -30.66
N SER A 311 -8.39 11.27 -30.79
CA SER A 311 -8.60 9.92 -31.31
C SER A 311 -9.64 9.95 -32.42
N PRO A 312 -9.40 9.27 -33.56
CA PRO A 312 -10.41 9.15 -34.63
C PRO A 312 -11.67 8.37 -34.19
N TRP A 313 -11.58 7.64 -33.08
CA TRP A 313 -12.71 6.92 -32.48
C TRP A 313 -13.62 7.81 -31.64
N ILE A 314 -13.17 9.00 -31.25
CA ILE A 314 -13.87 9.89 -30.32
C ILE A 314 -14.08 11.26 -30.99
N PRO A 315 -15.30 11.85 -30.92
CA PRO A 315 -15.56 13.15 -31.53
C PRO A 315 -14.73 14.28 -30.86
N PRO A 316 -14.22 15.25 -31.64
CA PRO A 316 -13.29 16.29 -31.16
C PRO A 316 -13.89 17.31 -30.18
N ASN A 317 -15.23 17.42 -30.10
CA ASN A 317 -15.92 18.46 -29.33
C ASN A 317 -16.41 18.04 -27.93
N VAL A 318 -16.01 16.86 -27.43
CA VAL A 318 -16.26 16.52 -26.02
C VAL A 318 -15.03 16.97 -25.25
N THR A 319 -15.05 18.22 -24.80
CA THR A 319 -14.01 18.95 -24.06
C THR A 319 -13.02 18.02 -23.35
N ASN A 320 -11.76 18.08 -23.78
CA ASN A 320 -10.58 17.42 -23.23
C ASN A 320 -10.19 17.95 -21.83
N CYS A 321 -11.17 18.22 -20.98
CA CYS A 321 -11.02 18.54 -19.56
C CYS A 321 -11.79 17.51 -18.76
N GLN A 322 -11.27 16.29 -18.73
CA GLN A 322 -11.26 15.59 -17.46
C GLN A 322 -9.82 15.58 -16.98
N MET A 323 -9.34 16.73 -16.48
CA MET A 323 -8.94 16.66 -15.08
C MET A 323 -10.13 15.98 -14.43
N LEU A 324 -10.00 14.73 -13.98
CA LEU A 324 -10.98 14.18 -13.06
C LEU A 324 -10.99 15.17 -11.91
N SER A 325 -11.84 16.20 -12.02
CA SER A 325 -12.31 16.96 -10.89
C SER A 325 -12.79 15.84 -10.01
N LEU A 326 -12.08 15.64 -8.90
CA LEU A 326 -12.59 14.99 -7.69
C LEU A 326 -14.09 15.09 -7.82
N GLN A 327 -14.75 13.98 -8.18
CA GLN A 327 -16.19 13.98 -8.42
C GLN A 327 -16.77 14.81 -7.30
N GLN A 328 -17.65 15.78 -7.62
CA GLN A 328 -18.25 16.77 -6.72
C GLN A 328 -18.92 16.10 -5.49
N GLN A 329 -18.12 15.45 -4.67
CA GLN A 329 -18.34 15.06 -3.30
C GLN A 329 -17.95 16.32 -2.54
N SER A 330 -18.80 16.73 -1.61
CA SER A 330 -18.50 17.83 -0.71
C SER A 330 -17.15 17.54 -0.05
N VAL A 331 -16.11 18.30 -0.42
CA VAL A 331 -14.80 18.23 0.22
C VAL A 331 -15.02 18.33 1.74
N ILE A 332 -14.46 17.39 2.50
CA ILE A 332 -14.69 17.36 3.94
C ILE A 332 -14.05 18.58 4.61
N CYS A 333 -12.83 18.91 4.22
CA CYS A 333 -12.14 20.11 4.67
C CYS A 333 -12.72 21.36 3.98
N GLN A 334 -13.33 22.26 4.75
CA GLN A 334 -13.89 23.51 4.21
C GLN A 334 -12.84 24.62 4.10
N ASP A 335 -11.74 24.51 4.83
CA ASP A 335 -10.65 25.48 4.79
C ASP A 335 -9.79 25.28 3.54
N LYS A 336 -9.83 26.27 2.63
CA LYS A 336 -9.16 26.20 1.34
C LYS A 336 -7.64 26.22 1.44
N GLU A 337 -7.08 26.92 2.41
CA GLU A 337 -5.63 27.04 2.59
C GLU A 337 -5.06 25.71 3.10
N ILE A 338 -5.70 25.13 4.13
CA ILE A 338 -5.34 23.81 4.65
C ILE A 338 -5.51 22.73 3.58
N PHE A 339 -6.63 22.74 2.84
CA PHE A 339 -6.86 21.76 1.78
C PHE A 339 -5.81 21.83 0.66
N GLN A 340 -5.45 23.05 0.24
CA GLN A 340 -4.42 23.25 -0.79
C GLN A 340 -3.04 22.82 -0.30
N LEU A 341 -2.67 23.17 0.94
CA LEU A 341 -1.41 22.72 1.55
C LEU A 341 -1.35 21.18 1.67
N ALA A 342 -2.43 20.54 2.11
CA ALA A 342 -2.52 19.08 2.19
C ALA A 342 -2.33 18.43 0.82
N LYS A 343 -2.93 19.01 -0.24
CA LYS A 343 -2.80 18.54 -1.62
C LYS A 343 -1.37 18.69 -2.14
N GLU A 344 -0.71 19.82 -1.89
CA GLU A 344 0.67 20.05 -2.29
C GLU A 344 1.63 19.07 -1.61
N GLN A 345 1.48 18.90 -0.30
CA GLN A 345 2.25 17.92 0.47
C GLN A 345 2.00 16.48 -0.01
N HIS A 346 0.77 16.13 -0.39
CA HIS A 346 0.47 14.82 -0.98
C HIS A 346 1.23 14.63 -2.28
N ILE A 347 1.09 15.56 -3.24
CA ILE A 347 1.81 15.51 -4.52
C ILE A 347 3.33 15.41 -4.26
N GLN A 348 3.87 16.17 -3.31
CA GLN A 348 5.29 16.17 -2.94
C GLN A 348 5.72 14.99 -2.07
N SER A 349 4.83 14.02 -1.81
CA SER A 349 5.11 12.82 -1.04
C SER A 349 5.48 13.05 0.43
N GLU A 350 4.96 14.11 1.04
CA GLU A 350 5.19 14.49 2.45
C GLU A 350 4.11 13.98 3.39
N ASN A 351 2.92 13.76 2.85
CA ASN A 351 1.85 13.02 3.48
C ASN A 351 1.28 12.02 2.46
N TYR A 352 0.85 10.83 2.88
CA TYR A 352 0.29 9.83 1.96
C TYR A 352 -1.21 9.61 2.14
N SER A 353 -1.76 9.98 3.30
CA SER A 353 -3.15 9.69 3.68
C SER A 353 -3.95 10.93 4.07
N VAL A 354 -3.29 12.00 4.50
CA VAL A 354 -3.95 13.22 5.02
C VAL A 354 -4.83 13.86 3.95
N PHE A 355 -4.33 14.01 2.73
CA PHE A 355 -5.13 14.55 1.62
C PHE A 355 -6.38 13.71 1.32
N ASN A 356 -6.28 12.38 1.35
CA ASN A 356 -7.41 11.48 1.09
C ASN A 356 -8.50 11.58 2.18
N ILE A 357 -8.09 11.78 3.43
CA ILE A 357 -8.99 12.01 4.56
C ILE A 357 -9.69 13.38 4.42
N LEU A 358 -8.93 14.44 4.14
CA LEU A 358 -9.48 15.80 4.03
C LEU A 358 -10.34 16.01 2.77
N SER A 359 -10.07 15.27 1.70
CA SER A 359 -10.87 15.31 0.46
C SER A 359 -12.16 14.52 0.62
N ASN A 360 -12.04 13.22 0.88
CA ASN A 360 -13.14 12.27 0.70
C ASN A 360 -13.50 11.52 1.99
N GLY A 361 -12.72 11.67 3.06
CA GLY A 361 -12.89 10.92 4.31
C GLY A 361 -12.67 9.43 4.13
N VAL A 362 -11.76 9.06 3.21
CA VAL A 362 -11.46 7.66 2.89
C VAL A 362 -9.99 7.39 3.15
N ILE A 363 -9.71 6.22 3.72
CA ILE A 363 -8.35 5.71 3.83
C ILE A 363 -8.37 4.19 3.66
N GLU A 364 -7.36 3.68 2.99
CA GLU A 364 -7.14 2.25 2.80
C GLU A 364 -5.79 1.81 3.37
N CYS A 365 -5.73 0.55 3.81
CA CYS A 365 -4.48 -0.09 4.18
C CYS A 365 -4.51 -1.53 3.69
N SER A 366 -3.54 -1.87 2.84
CA SER A 366 -3.36 -3.21 2.28
C SER A 366 -2.95 -4.24 3.36
N ASN A 367 -2.95 -5.52 2.97
CA ASN A 367 -2.41 -6.63 3.75
C ASN A 367 -1.05 -6.30 4.40
N SER A 368 -0.84 -6.90 5.56
CA SER A 368 0.43 -6.95 6.29
C SER A 368 0.81 -8.42 6.47
N LEU A 369 2.08 -8.72 6.76
CA LEU A 369 2.50 -10.08 7.13
C LEU A 369 1.97 -10.42 8.53
N GLU A 370 0.67 -10.75 8.60
CA GLU A 370 -0.06 -11.11 9.81
C GLU A 370 -0.50 -12.57 9.76
N ASP A 371 -0.38 -13.25 10.89
CA ASP A 371 -0.74 -14.65 11.02
C ASP A 371 -2.18 -14.77 11.51
N ASP A 372 -3.11 -15.04 10.60
CA ASP A 372 -4.55 -15.20 10.90
C ASP A 372 -4.84 -16.31 11.93
N CYS A 373 -3.90 -17.24 12.16
CA CYS A 373 -4.04 -18.28 13.17
C CYS A 373 -3.46 -17.91 14.54
N ASP A 374 -2.73 -16.79 14.64
CA ASP A 374 -2.22 -16.26 15.91
C ASP A 374 -3.30 -15.39 16.57
N THR A 375 -3.84 -15.87 17.68
CA THR A 375 -4.88 -15.16 18.44
C THR A 375 -4.32 -14.22 19.50
N GLU A 376 -3.00 -14.23 19.72
CA GLU A 376 -2.35 -13.40 20.73
C GLU A 376 -2.09 -11.98 20.24
N ILE A 377 -1.87 -11.81 18.93
CA ILE A 377 -1.59 -10.51 18.32
C ILE A 377 -2.79 -10.13 17.43
N PRO A 378 -3.57 -9.10 17.79
CA PRO A 378 -4.63 -8.60 16.93
C PRO A 378 -4.05 -8.04 15.61
N GLY A 379 -4.84 -8.04 14.54
CA GLY A 379 -4.38 -7.43 13.28
C GLY A 379 -4.06 -5.93 13.42
N GLN A 380 -3.08 -5.43 12.66
CA GLN A 380 -2.57 -4.05 12.79
C GLN A 380 -3.66 -2.99 12.72
N SER A 381 -4.70 -3.23 11.90
CA SER A 381 -5.82 -2.32 11.75
C SER A 381 -6.51 -2.05 13.09
N LEU A 382 -6.71 -3.10 13.88
CA LEU A 382 -7.39 -3.03 15.18
C LEU A 382 -6.47 -2.41 16.23
N ILE A 383 -5.19 -2.81 16.25
CA ILE A 383 -4.18 -2.28 17.17
C ILE A 383 -4.10 -0.76 17.07
N TYR A 384 -3.99 -0.22 15.85
CA TYR A 384 -3.77 1.21 15.62
C TYR A 384 -5.06 2.02 15.42
N ARG A 385 -6.25 1.39 15.46
CA ARG A 385 -7.53 2.10 15.31
C ARG A 385 -7.70 3.22 16.33
N PRO A 386 -7.41 3.04 17.63
CA PRO A 386 -7.54 4.13 18.59
C PRO A 386 -6.66 5.33 18.25
N ALA A 387 -5.40 5.09 17.83
CA ALA A 387 -4.52 6.18 17.41
C ALA A 387 -5.08 6.91 16.18
N ARG A 388 -5.59 6.17 15.19
CA ARG A 388 -6.25 6.76 14.01
C ARG A 388 -7.48 7.59 14.36
N GLN A 389 -8.29 7.16 15.34
CA GLN A 389 -9.43 7.93 15.80
C GLN A 389 -9.03 9.31 16.37
N HIS A 390 -7.90 9.40 17.08
CA HIS A 390 -7.36 10.67 17.53
C HIS A 390 -6.79 11.50 16.39
N ILE A 391 -6.06 10.88 15.47
CA ILE A 391 -5.55 11.57 14.27
C ILE A 391 -6.70 12.18 13.46
N TYR A 392 -7.81 11.44 13.27
CA TYR A 392 -8.97 11.95 12.54
C TYR A 392 -9.62 13.14 13.23
N SER A 393 -9.61 13.22 14.56
CA SER A 393 -10.20 14.36 15.28
C SER A 393 -9.29 15.60 15.25
N VAL A 394 -7.98 15.41 15.07
CA VAL A 394 -7.04 16.50 14.77
C VAL A 394 -7.28 17.02 13.35
N LEU A 395 -7.49 16.12 12.37
CA LEU A 395 -7.66 16.49 10.96
C LEU A 395 -9.03 17.06 10.60
N LEU A 396 -10.09 16.58 11.25
CA LEU A 396 -11.47 16.92 10.87
C LEU A 396 -12.05 17.88 11.90
N GLU A 397 -12.72 18.94 11.45
CA GLU A 397 -13.43 19.84 12.35
C GLU A 397 -14.76 19.24 12.79
N SER A 398 -15.20 19.56 14.02
CA SER A 398 -16.54 19.20 14.48
C SER A 398 -17.60 20.01 13.72
N GLY A 399 -18.62 19.35 13.18
CA GLY A 399 -19.73 20.03 12.50
C GLY A 399 -20.62 20.84 13.46
N LYS A 400 -21.61 21.55 12.88
CA LYS A 400 -22.65 22.26 13.66
C LYS A 400 -23.44 21.25 14.50
N GLY A 401 -23.13 21.17 15.79
CA GLY A 401 -23.65 20.15 16.71
C GLY A 401 -22.58 19.31 17.41
N GLY A 402 -21.29 19.56 17.16
CA GLY A 402 -20.17 18.90 17.85
C GLY A 402 -19.81 17.51 17.32
N ALA A 403 -20.54 17.00 16.32
CA ALA A 403 -20.28 15.70 15.71
C ALA A 403 -19.22 15.82 14.59
N TYR A 404 -18.21 14.94 14.64
CA TYR A 404 -17.19 14.84 13.60
C TYR A 404 -17.68 14.02 12.39
N PRO A 405 -17.24 14.33 11.16
CA PRO A 405 -17.45 13.46 10.01
C PRO A 405 -16.85 12.06 10.23
N LEU A 406 -17.58 11.03 9.83
CA LEU A 406 -17.11 9.64 9.88
C LEU A 406 -16.04 9.40 8.80
N VAL A 407 -14.98 8.67 9.16
CA VAL A 407 -13.95 8.24 8.20
C VAL A 407 -14.24 6.81 7.74
N LYS A 408 -14.18 6.58 6.43
CA LYS A 408 -14.40 5.29 5.78
C LYS A 408 -13.07 4.54 5.67
N GLU A 409 -12.88 3.52 6.51
CA GLU A 409 -11.68 2.67 6.49
C GLU A 409 -11.86 1.42 5.62
N TRP A 410 -10.92 1.22 4.68
CA TRP A 410 -10.74 -0.01 3.91
C TRP A 410 -9.46 -0.71 4.33
N PHE A 411 -9.45 -1.24 5.55
CA PHE A 411 -8.28 -1.86 6.15
C PHE A 411 -8.38 -3.37 6.08
N VAL A 412 -7.37 -4.02 5.49
CA VAL A 412 -7.29 -5.47 5.48
C VAL A 412 -6.78 -5.97 6.83
N TYR A 413 -7.56 -6.85 7.47
CA TYR A 413 -7.17 -7.60 8.67
C TYR A 413 -8.06 -8.84 8.81
N PHE A 414 -7.65 -9.80 9.64
CA PHE A 414 -8.42 -11.02 9.87
C PHE A 414 -9.85 -10.74 10.36
N GLY A 415 -10.85 -11.31 9.67
CA GLY A 415 -12.26 -11.13 9.99
C GLY A 415 -12.94 -9.93 9.32
N ASN A 416 -12.20 -9.06 8.60
CA ASN A 416 -12.83 -8.02 7.78
C ASN A 416 -13.20 -8.57 6.39
N PRO A 417 -14.49 -8.63 6.02
CA PRO A 417 -14.90 -9.11 4.71
C PRO A 417 -14.65 -8.11 3.58
N LEU A 418 -14.30 -6.85 3.88
CA LEU A 418 -14.09 -5.78 2.89
C LEU A 418 -15.26 -5.61 1.91
N LYS A 419 -16.50 -5.90 2.34
CA LYS A 419 -17.70 -5.70 1.52
C LYS A 419 -18.13 -4.23 1.48
N GLN A 420 -17.86 -3.52 2.57
CA GLN A 420 -18.15 -2.10 2.76
C GLN A 420 -17.06 -1.51 3.66
N PRO A 421 -16.83 -0.19 3.64
CA PRO A 421 -15.90 0.43 4.56
C PRO A 421 -16.41 0.31 6.00
N GLU A 422 -15.50 0.19 6.95
CA GLU A 422 -15.84 0.45 8.34
C GLU A 422 -15.93 1.96 8.56
N LEU A 423 -16.99 2.41 9.23
CA LEU A 423 -17.19 3.81 9.56
C LEU A 423 -16.60 4.09 10.94
N ILE A 424 -15.53 4.87 10.97
CA ILE A 424 -14.78 5.16 12.19
C ILE A 424 -15.11 6.56 12.65
N GLN A 425 -15.53 6.66 13.91
CA GLN A 425 -15.81 7.91 14.58
C GLN A 425 -14.50 8.51 15.12
N PRO A 426 -14.18 9.77 14.76
CA PRO A 426 -13.10 10.50 15.40
C PRO A 426 -13.33 10.67 16.91
N VAL A 427 -12.27 10.55 17.69
CA VAL A 427 -12.27 10.69 19.16
C VAL A 427 -11.28 11.76 19.53
N GLN A 428 -11.67 12.73 20.35
CA GLN A 428 -10.74 13.79 20.76
C GLN A 428 -9.63 13.21 21.67
N PRO A 429 -8.35 13.45 21.36
CA PRO A 429 -7.27 13.13 22.28
C PRO A 429 -7.33 14.03 23.52
N SER A 430 -6.81 13.54 24.64
CA SER A 430 -6.67 14.35 25.85
C SER A 430 -5.44 15.25 25.71
N VAL A 431 -5.65 16.45 25.16
CA VAL A 431 -4.59 17.47 24.99
C VAL A 431 -4.76 18.54 26.07
N PRO A 432 -3.73 18.82 26.88
CA PRO A 432 -3.76 19.93 27.84
C PRO A 432 -4.03 21.26 27.12
N GLY A 433 -5.09 21.97 27.52
CA GLY A 433 -5.50 23.23 26.88
C GLY A 433 -6.40 23.09 25.65
N GLY A 434 -6.81 21.86 25.29
CA GLY A 434 -7.66 21.58 24.12
C GLY A 434 -6.87 21.19 22.88
N THR A 435 -7.54 20.54 21.93
CA THR A 435 -6.92 20.17 20.64
C THR A 435 -6.79 21.43 19.77
N PRO A 436 -5.59 21.78 19.27
CA PRO A 436 -5.39 22.96 18.46
C PRO A 436 -5.99 22.76 17.06
N ASP A 437 -6.38 23.85 16.40
CA ASP A 437 -6.83 23.78 15.01
C ASP A 437 -5.66 23.55 14.02
N LEU A 438 -5.99 23.13 12.81
CA LEU A 438 -4.99 22.84 11.77
C LEU A 438 -4.19 24.08 11.35
N LYS A 439 -4.76 25.30 11.45
CA LYS A 439 -4.01 26.53 11.15
C LYS A 439 -2.90 26.77 12.15
N THR A 440 -3.20 26.58 13.43
CA THR A 440 -2.23 26.66 14.51
C THR A 440 -1.15 25.60 14.31
N LEU A 441 -1.54 24.34 14.08
CA LEU A 441 -0.58 23.26 13.90
C LEU A 441 0.28 23.44 12.64
N TRP A 442 -0.27 23.83 11.50
CA TRP A 442 0.45 23.76 10.22
C TRP A 442 1.07 25.09 9.78
N LEU A 443 0.50 26.23 10.18
CA LEU A 443 0.89 27.54 9.66
C LEU A 443 1.56 28.44 10.71
N ALA A 444 1.18 28.30 11.99
CA ALA A 444 1.78 29.09 13.06
C ALA A 444 3.24 28.69 13.32
N LYS A 445 3.99 29.61 13.92
CA LYS A 445 5.42 29.44 14.24
C LYS A 445 5.67 29.88 15.67
N GLY A 446 6.70 29.30 16.29
CA GLY A 446 7.18 29.69 17.62
C GLY A 446 7.34 28.48 18.54
N PRO A 447 8.13 28.62 19.63
CA PRO A 447 8.46 27.51 20.52
C PRO A 447 7.22 26.89 21.20
N ASP A 448 6.23 27.71 21.57
CA ASP A 448 4.97 27.22 22.15
C ASP A 448 4.18 26.37 21.15
N VAL A 449 4.21 26.73 19.86
CA VAL A 449 3.56 25.96 18.79
C VAL A 449 4.28 24.62 18.62
N GLU A 450 5.63 24.58 18.61
CA GLU A 450 6.37 23.32 18.52
C GLU A 450 6.07 22.38 19.71
N LYS A 451 5.96 22.95 20.92
CA LYS A 451 5.53 22.19 22.11
C LYS A 451 4.12 21.65 21.95
N GLN A 452 3.21 22.44 21.40
CA GLN A 452 1.83 22.06 21.15
C GLN A 452 1.71 20.97 20.07
N ARG A 453 2.50 21.04 18.99
CA ARG A 453 2.62 20.00 17.96
C ARG A 453 3.07 18.67 18.54
N TYR A 454 4.14 18.70 19.32
CA TYR A 454 4.70 17.51 19.96
C TYR A 454 3.72 16.89 20.98
N SER A 455 3.11 17.71 21.83
CA SER A 455 2.09 17.26 22.78
C SER A 455 0.86 16.66 22.09
N THR A 456 0.35 17.29 21.03
CA THR A 456 -0.79 16.78 20.25
C THR A 456 -0.46 15.44 19.58
N PHE A 457 0.76 15.31 19.04
CA PHE A 457 1.26 14.05 18.48
C PHE A 457 1.26 12.94 19.53
N LEU A 458 1.83 13.18 20.71
CA LEU A 458 1.86 12.19 21.79
C LEU A 458 0.46 11.85 22.32
N ALA A 459 -0.44 12.83 22.36
CA ALA A 459 -1.83 12.63 22.78
C ALA A 459 -2.59 11.66 21.86
N CYS A 460 -2.22 11.58 20.56
CA CYS A 460 -2.78 10.57 19.65
C CYS A 460 -2.49 9.13 20.11
N PHE A 461 -1.42 8.93 20.87
CA PHE A 461 -0.99 7.64 21.41
C PHE A 461 -1.22 7.51 22.94
N HIS A 462 -1.90 8.49 23.57
CA HIS A 462 -2.09 8.60 25.02
C HIS A 462 -0.79 8.74 25.83
N LEU A 463 0.20 9.43 25.28
CA LEU A 463 1.53 9.62 25.86
C LEU A 463 1.87 11.09 26.12
N GLN A 464 0.89 12.01 26.11
CA GLN A 464 1.14 13.44 26.33
C GLN A 464 1.77 13.76 27.68
N ASP A 465 1.57 12.89 28.67
CA ASP A 465 2.12 13.03 30.02
C ASP A 465 3.63 12.72 30.08
N GLU A 466 4.17 12.06 29.04
CA GLU A 466 5.56 11.55 28.96
C GLU A 466 6.43 12.41 28.02
N MET A 467 6.02 13.66 27.80
CA MET A 467 6.64 14.55 26.83
C MET A 467 8.10 14.86 27.17
N GLU A 468 8.41 15.15 28.43
CA GLU A 468 9.75 15.55 28.86
C GLU A 468 10.74 14.39 28.69
N GLU A 469 10.35 13.18 29.09
CA GLU A 469 11.14 11.96 28.95
C GLU A 469 11.40 11.61 27.50
N LEU A 470 10.38 11.72 26.63
CA LEU A 470 10.54 11.42 25.19
C LEU A 470 11.36 12.49 24.46
N GLN A 471 11.24 13.78 24.84
CA GLN A 471 12.05 14.85 24.26
C GLN A 471 13.53 14.77 24.67
N ALA A 472 13.85 14.15 25.81
CA ALA A 472 15.22 13.92 26.23
C ALA A 472 15.94 12.83 25.41
N LEU A 473 15.21 12.03 24.62
CA LEU A 473 15.77 11.00 23.75
C LEU A 473 16.13 11.57 22.37
N GLU A 474 17.07 10.92 21.68
CA GLU A 474 17.27 11.15 20.25
C GLU A 474 15.97 10.89 19.48
N ALA A 475 15.63 11.76 18.52
CA ALA A 475 14.34 11.76 17.84
C ALA A 475 13.91 10.38 17.26
N PRO A 476 14.79 9.58 16.60
CA PRO A 476 14.40 8.24 16.16
C PRO A 476 14.07 7.29 17.30
N VAL A 477 14.81 7.38 18.42
CA VAL A 477 14.55 6.56 19.60
C VAL A 477 13.25 7.01 20.28
N ALA A 478 12.99 8.32 20.36
CA ALA A 478 11.74 8.86 20.90
C ALA A 478 10.52 8.38 20.11
N GLY A 479 10.56 8.45 18.77
CA GLY A 479 9.50 7.94 17.89
C GLY A 479 9.28 6.43 18.06
N PHE A 480 10.37 5.65 18.11
CA PHE A 480 10.30 4.21 18.36
C PHE A 480 9.72 3.88 19.74
N CYS A 481 10.14 4.58 20.80
CA CYS A 481 9.65 4.39 22.16
C CYS A 481 8.18 4.80 22.31
N CYS A 482 7.74 5.88 21.66
CA CYS A 482 6.32 6.24 21.57
C CYS A 482 5.50 5.07 21.01
N LEU A 483 5.92 4.53 19.86
CA LEU A 483 5.22 3.41 19.22
C LEU A 483 5.26 2.13 20.04
N LEU A 484 6.42 1.76 20.59
CA LEU A 484 6.58 0.55 21.38
C LEU A 484 5.76 0.62 22.67
N THR A 485 5.74 1.77 23.34
CA THR A 485 4.90 1.98 24.53
C THR A 485 3.42 1.83 24.19
N TYR A 486 2.99 2.43 23.07
CA TYR A 486 1.63 2.25 22.57
C TYR A 486 1.30 0.78 22.33
N LEU A 487 2.18 0.03 21.66
CA LEU A 487 2.01 -1.40 21.42
C LEU A 487 1.89 -2.21 22.71
N MET A 488 2.76 -1.98 23.69
CA MET A 488 2.73 -2.67 24.99
C MET A 488 1.43 -2.40 25.77
N MET A 489 0.81 -1.23 25.56
CA MET A 489 -0.50 -0.89 26.11
C MET A 489 -1.66 -1.56 25.36
N GLN A 490 -1.64 -1.55 24.02
CA GLN A 490 -2.75 -2.08 23.21
C GLN A 490 -2.79 -3.60 23.12
N VAL A 491 -1.63 -4.26 23.19
CA VAL A 491 -1.51 -5.72 23.00
C VAL A 491 -1.20 -6.39 24.33
N SER A 492 -2.23 -6.95 24.96
CA SER A 492 -2.16 -7.55 26.30
C SER A 492 -1.30 -8.81 26.39
N SER A 493 -1.05 -9.48 25.26
CA SER A 493 -0.21 -10.66 25.16
C SER A 493 1.29 -10.35 25.14
N LEU A 494 1.68 -9.10 24.88
CA LEU A 494 3.09 -8.72 24.85
C LEU A 494 3.73 -8.85 26.23
N SER A 495 4.92 -9.42 26.22
CA SER A 495 5.68 -9.87 27.38
C SER A 495 6.91 -9.01 27.64
N LEU A 496 7.59 -9.26 28.77
CA LEU A 496 8.85 -8.61 29.07
C LEU A 496 9.94 -8.99 28.05
N GLU A 497 9.90 -10.22 27.54
CA GLU A 497 10.83 -10.73 26.53
C GLU A 497 10.61 -10.04 25.18
N ASP A 498 9.35 -9.78 24.80
CA ASP A 498 9.03 -8.97 23.61
C ASP A 498 9.62 -7.56 23.73
N LEU A 499 9.42 -6.92 24.89
CA LEU A 499 9.96 -5.59 25.18
C LEU A 499 11.50 -5.59 25.12
N ASN A 500 12.15 -6.54 25.78
CA ASN A 500 13.61 -6.65 25.78
C ASN A 500 14.14 -6.83 24.35
N ALA A 501 13.48 -7.62 23.50
CA ALA A 501 13.89 -7.84 22.12
C ALA A 501 13.84 -6.56 21.28
N PHE A 502 12.76 -5.77 21.41
CA PHE A 502 12.64 -4.48 20.71
C PHE A 502 13.63 -3.42 21.23
N VAL A 503 13.86 -3.34 22.53
CA VAL A 503 14.84 -2.40 23.11
C VAL A 503 16.26 -2.78 22.69
N ALA A 504 16.59 -4.08 22.69
CA ALA A 504 17.88 -4.55 22.21
C ALA A 504 18.07 -4.27 20.71
N LEU A 505 17.02 -4.47 19.90
CA LEU A 505 17.03 -4.16 18.47
C LEU A 505 17.44 -2.72 18.21
N ILE A 506 16.73 -1.73 18.78
CA ILE A 506 16.97 -0.32 18.48
C ILE A 506 18.38 0.13 18.92
N LEU A 507 18.88 -0.40 20.04
CA LEU A 507 20.21 -0.08 20.56
C LEU A 507 21.32 -0.71 19.72
N CYS A 508 21.22 -2.00 19.40
CA CYS A 508 22.23 -2.71 18.61
C CYS A 508 22.26 -2.23 17.16
N LEU A 509 21.12 -1.82 16.60
CA LEU A 509 21.02 -1.35 15.22
C LEU A 509 21.88 -0.10 14.98
N LYS A 510 22.01 0.81 15.96
CA LYS A 510 22.82 2.03 15.82
C LYS A 510 24.26 1.74 15.38
N GLY A 511 24.86 0.66 15.89
CA GLY A 511 26.24 0.28 15.60
C GLY A 511 26.46 -0.59 14.36
N LYS A 512 25.43 -0.88 13.55
CA LYS A 512 25.54 -1.85 12.44
C LYS A 512 25.39 -1.24 11.05
N SER A 513 26.33 -1.50 10.15
CA SER A 513 26.23 -1.15 8.74
C SER A 513 25.27 -2.07 7.98
N ALA A 514 24.84 -1.66 6.78
CA ALA A 514 24.04 -2.50 5.89
C ALA A 514 24.72 -3.84 5.58
N ALA A 515 26.04 -3.84 5.37
CA ALA A 515 26.80 -5.07 5.10
C ALA A 515 26.84 -6.02 6.30
N GLN A 516 26.98 -5.49 7.53
CA GLN A 516 26.93 -6.30 8.75
C GLN A 516 25.56 -6.93 8.94
N LEU A 517 24.48 -6.17 8.70
CA LEU A 517 23.11 -6.69 8.77
C LEU A 517 22.84 -7.74 7.70
N ALA A 518 23.26 -7.48 6.45
CA ALA A 518 23.16 -8.44 5.34
C ALA A 518 23.92 -9.75 5.64
N GLY A 519 25.04 -9.68 6.36
CA GLY A 519 25.82 -10.84 6.78
C GLY A 519 25.21 -11.68 7.92
N LEU A 520 24.24 -11.15 8.68
CA LEU A 520 23.60 -11.88 9.79
C LEU A 520 22.97 -13.19 9.31
N GLN A 521 23.27 -14.27 10.03
CA GLN A 521 22.76 -15.61 9.77
C GLN A 521 21.71 -15.98 10.81
N LEU A 522 20.51 -16.32 10.35
CA LEU A 522 19.44 -16.82 11.21
C LEU A 522 19.43 -18.34 11.21
N ALA A 523 19.50 -18.94 12.39
CA ALA A 523 19.35 -20.39 12.53
C ALA A 523 17.92 -20.84 12.17
N GLU A 524 16.93 -20.07 12.62
CA GLU A 524 15.51 -20.32 12.41
C GLU A 524 14.74 -19.00 12.24
N VAL A 525 13.55 -19.08 11.64
CA VAL A 525 12.60 -17.97 11.53
C VAL A 525 11.41 -18.26 12.44
N ASP A 526 11.16 -17.36 13.40
CA ASP A 526 10.00 -17.44 14.27
C ASP A 526 8.81 -16.69 13.67
N SER A 527 7.67 -17.38 13.54
CA SER A 527 6.45 -16.83 12.92
C SER A 527 5.86 -15.67 13.71
N ARG A 528 5.91 -15.70 15.04
CA ARG A 528 5.37 -14.62 15.87
C ARG A 528 6.25 -13.38 15.78
N ALA A 529 7.57 -13.55 15.73
CA ALA A 529 8.49 -12.44 15.47
C ALA A 529 8.30 -11.83 14.06
N VAL A 530 7.97 -12.63 13.04
CA VAL A 530 7.58 -12.11 11.71
C VAL A 530 6.33 -11.22 11.83
N HIS A 531 5.29 -11.71 12.51
CA HIS A 531 4.05 -10.96 12.74
C HIS A 531 4.31 -9.65 13.51
N LEU A 532 5.07 -9.70 14.61
CA LEU A 532 5.43 -8.53 15.41
C LEU A 532 6.22 -7.48 14.62
N GLY A 533 7.19 -7.91 13.82
CA GLY A 533 7.95 -7.00 12.95
C GLY A 533 7.02 -6.28 11.96
N ALA A 534 6.08 -7.01 11.36
CA ALA A 534 5.09 -6.43 10.45
C ALA A 534 4.15 -5.44 11.13
N VAL A 535 3.71 -5.73 12.35
CA VAL A 535 2.90 -4.82 13.18
C VAL A 535 3.66 -3.55 13.50
N LEU A 536 4.91 -3.65 13.99
CA LEU A 536 5.73 -2.49 14.30
C LEU A 536 5.94 -1.60 13.06
N VAL A 537 6.29 -2.18 11.91
CA VAL A 537 6.49 -1.42 10.66
C VAL A 537 5.19 -0.72 10.22
N ARG A 538 4.03 -1.34 10.40
CA ARG A 538 2.73 -0.67 10.19
C ARG A 538 2.49 0.45 11.20
N GLY A 539 2.94 0.27 12.43
CA GLY A 539 2.96 1.33 13.45
C GLY A 539 3.72 2.57 13.01
N LEU A 540 4.88 2.42 12.37
CA LEU A 540 5.64 3.54 11.82
C LEU A 540 4.83 4.34 10.79
N THR A 541 4.00 3.69 9.96
CA THR A 541 3.09 4.42 9.05
C THR A 541 2.01 5.21 9.80
N THR A 542 1.60 4.74 10.97
CA THR A 542 0.67 5.46 11.85
C THR A 542 1.35 6.65 12.53
N LEU A 543 2.62 6.50 12.97
CA LEU A 543 3.43 7.63 13.45
C LEU A 543 3.56 8.70 12.37
N LEU A 544 3.87 8.32 11.13
CA LEU A 544 4.00 9.28 10.03
C LEU A 544 2.69 10.05 9.78
N MET A 545 1.56 9.35 9.81
CA MET A 545 0.25 9.98 9.66
C MET A 545 -0.06 10.95 10.81
N ALA A 546 0.28 10.59 12.06
CA ALA A 546 0.16 11.49 13.20
C ALA A 546 1.11 12.69 13.08
N ASN A 547 2.35 12.46 12.62
CA ASN A 547 3.36 13.50 12.42
C ASN A 547 2.86 14.55 11.41
N SER A 548 2.33 14.11 10.25
CA SER A 548 1.74 15.02 9.26
C SER A 548 0.52 15.76 9.82
N ALA A 549 -0.39 15.07 10.52
CA ALA A 549 -1.58 15.69 11.10
C ALA A 549 -1.22 16.76 12.15
N CYS A 550 -0.16 16.55 12.91
CA CYS A 550 0.28 17.44 13.99
C CYS A 550 1.28 18.51 13.55
N GLY A 551 1.50 18.72 12.25
CA GLY A 551 2.41 19.78 11.76
C GLY A 551 3.91 19.44 11.86
N PHE A 552 4.26 18.16 11.74
CA PHE A 552 5.63 17.64 11.69
C PHE A 552 6.51 17.92 12.92
N PRO A 553 6.11 17.54 14.15
CA PRO A 553 6.97 17.61 15.33
C PRO A 553 8.25 16.76 15.25
N PHE A 554 8.28 15.75 14.37
CA PHE A 554 9.48 15.00 14.00
C PHE A 554 9.88 15.30 12.56
N ARG A 555 11.19 15.26 12.27
CA ARG A 555 11.64 15.21 10.87
C ARG A 555 11.20 13.86 10.30
N MET A 556 10.95 13.83 9.00
CA MET A 556 10.53 12.58 8.35
C MET A 556 11.57 11.47 8.51
N ASP A 557 12.86 11.80 8.37
CA ASP A 557 13.98 10.86 8.55
C ASP A 557 14.02 10.21 9.94
N ASP A 558 13.51 10.91 10.96
CA ASP A 558 13.52 10.41 12.34
C ASP A 558 12.60 9.18 12.50
N LEU A 559 11.56 9.06 11.67
CA LEU A 559 10.53 8.02 11.78
C LEU A 559 10.70 6.89 10.75
N MET A 560 11.86 6.81 10.12
CA MET A 560 12.11 5.88 9.02
C MET A 560 12.55 4.49 9.50
N PRO A 561 12.11 3.41 8.84
CA PRO A 561 12.41 2.06 9.31
C PRO A 561 13.91 1.74 9.24
N TRP A 562 14.69 2.34 8.32
CA TRP A 562 16.14 2.12 8.26
C TRP A 562 16.92 2.72 9.44
N THR A 563 16.29 3.58 10.24
CA THR A 563 16.90 4.11 11.48
C THR A 563 16.51 3.28 12.70
N VAL A 564 15.34 2.63 12.69
CA VAL A 564 14.75 2.02 13.90
C VAL A 564 14.46 0.51 13.84
N PHE A 565 14.49 -0.12 12.67
CA PHE A 565 14.13 -1.53 12.53
C PHE A 565 15.00 -2.27 11.50
N ASP A 566 15.40 -3.48 11.84
CA ASP A 566 15.98 -4.44 10.91
C ASP A 566 15.45 -5.84 11.23
N GLY A 567 14.91 -6.52 10.22
CA GLY A 567 14.15 -7.75 10.42
C GLY A 567 14.99 -8.92 10.89
N LYS A 568 16.21 -9.09 10.35
CA LYS A 568 17.08 -10.19 10.80
C LYS A 568 17.59 -9.95 12.20
N LEU A 569 18.03 -8.73 12.48
CA LEU A 569 18.45 -8.36 13.82
C LEU A 569 17.31 -8.57 14.83
N PHE A 570 16.07 -8.22 14.48
CA PHE A 570 14.93 -8.42 15.37
C PHE A 570 14.66 -9.92 15.63
N GLN A 571 14.72 -10.77 14.62
CA GLN A 571 14.58 -12.22 14.80
C GLN A 571 15.62 -12.78 15.77
N GLU A 572 16.88 -12.36 15.63
CA GLU A 572 17.96 -12.76 16.53
C GLU A 572 17.68 -12.30 17.98
N LYS A 573 17.40 -11.01 18.19
CA LYS A 573 17.14 -10.47 19.53
C LYS A 573 15.88 -11.05 20.18
N TYR A 574 14.86 -11.32 19.37
CA TYR A 574 13.64 -12.00 19.82
C TYR A 574 13.96 -13.40 20.34
N GLN A 575 14.70 -14.20 19.58
CA GLN A 575 15.06 -15.57 19.98
C GLN A 575 15.97 -15.57 21.22
N GLN A 576 16.96 -14.69 21.28
CA GLN A 576 17.84 -14.55 22.46
C GLN A 576 17.03 -14.19 23.72
N SER A 577 16.18 -13.17 23.62
CA SER A 577 15.34 -12.72 24.73
C SER A 577 14.40 -13.82 25.23
N HIS A 578 13.71 -14.52 24.32
CA HIS A 578 12.77 -15.59 24.69
C HIS A 578 13.44 -16.90 25.17
N ARG A 579 14.73 -17.11 24.87
CA ARG A 579 15.57 -18.18 25.47
C ARG A 579 16.08 -17.84 26.87
N GLY A 580 15.92 -16.60 27.32
CA GLY A 580 16.45 -16.14 28.60
C GLY A 580 17.96 -15.88 28.58
N CYS A 581 18.52 -15.51 27.41
CA CYS A 581 19.89 -15.04 27.30
C CYS A 581 20.17 -13.86 28.24
N SER A 582 21.44 -13.71 28.64
CA SER A 582 21.84 -12.60 29.50
C SER A 582 21.70 -11.25 28.77
N VAL A 583 21.64 -10.15 29.53
CA VAL A 583 21.65 -8.79 28.93
C VAL A 583 22.95 -8.55 28.15
N GLU A 584 24.06 -9.14 28.60
CA GLU A 584 25.34 -9.12 27.89
C GLU A 584 25.24 -9.76 26.51
N GLU A 585 24.69 -10.98 26.42
CA GLU A 585 24.48 -11.67 25.13
C GLU A 585 23.51 -10.90 24.23
N LEU A 586 22.39 -10.42 24.79
CA LEU A 586 21.36 -9.69 24.06
C LEU A 586 21.90 -8.38 23.45
N LEU A 587 22.87 -7.75 24.11
CA LEU A 587 23.53 -6.51 23.70
C LEU A 587 24.92 -6.74 23.08
N GLU A 588 25.22 -7.97 22.66
CA GLU A 588 26.43 -8.33 21.92
C GLU A 588 27.74 -8.00 22.67
N GLY A 589 27.73 -8.09 24.00
CA GLY A 589 28.87 -7.76 24.86
C GLY A 589 29.18 -6.26 24.95
N ASN A 590 28.33 -5.39 24.38
CA ASN A 590 28.57 -3.95 24.40
C ASN A 590 28.04 -3.30 25.69
N GLU A 591 28.92 -3.20 26.69
CA GLU A 591 28.62 -2.64 28.01
C GLU A 591 28.06 -1.20 27.96
N SER A 592 28.44 -0.40 26.96
CA SER A 592 27.94 0.98 26.81
C SER A 592 26.43 1.04 26.58
N LEU A 593 25.81 -0.06 26.14
CA LEU A 593 24.37 -0.17 25.89
C LEU A 593 23.57 -0.59 27.13
N TYR A 594 24.21 -1.01 28.22
CA TYR A 594 23.52 -1.59 29.38
C TYR A 594 22.64 -0.56 30.10
N THR A 595 23.18 0.63 30.38
CA THR A 595 22.42 1.72 30.99
C THR A 595 21.30 2.22 30.08
N PRO A 596 21.54 2.53 28.78
CA PRO A 596 20.45 2.82 27.84
C PRO A 596 19.35 1.76 27.81
N PHE A 597 19.70 0.48 27.78
CA PHE A 597 18.74 -0.62 27.78
C PHE A 597 17.85 -0.60 29.02
N GLN A 598 18.43 -0.50 30.21
CA GLN A 598 17.66 -0.45 31.46
C GLN A 598 16.79 0.81 31.55
N ASN A 599 17.29 1.96 31.09
CA ASN A 599 16.54 3.21 31.09
C ASN A 599 15.30 3.11 30.20
N LEU A 600 15.45 2.68 28.95
CA LEU A 600 14.33 2.54 28.01
C LEU A 600 13.31 1.49 28.47
N LYS A 601 13.80 0.33 28.94
CA LYS A 601 12.95 -0.71 29.52
C LYS A 601 12.17 -0.19 30.72
N SER A 602 12.85 0.48 31.66
CA SER A 602 12.22 1.01 32.86
C SER A 602 11.19 2.09 32.52
N PHE A 603 11.48 2.97 31.56
CA PHE A 603 10.55 3.99 31.09
C PHE A 603 9.25 3.33 30.60
N ILE A 604 9.33 2.43 29.63
CA ILE A 604 8.15 1.78 29.04
C ILE A 604 7.33 1.01 30.09
N CYS A 605 8.01 0.30 31.00
CA CYS A 605 7.33 -0.39 32.10
C CYS A 605 6.61 0.59 33.04
N LYS A 606 7.22 1.73 33.40
CA LYS A 606 6.60 2.74 34.27
C LYS A 606 5.34 3.32 33.63
N VAL A 607 5.40 3.71 32.36
CA VAL A 607 4.24 4.24 31.64
C VAL A 607 3.11 3.21 31.58
N CYS A 608 3.43 1.96 31.22
CA CYS A 608 2.44 0.88 31.22
C CYS A 608 1.80 0.68 32.59
N MET A 609 2.59 0.66 33.67
CA MET A 609 2.08 0.53 35.04
C MET A 609 1.17 1.71 35.42
N ALA A 610 1.54 2.95 35.09
CA ALA A 610 0.72 4.14 35.33
C ALA A 610 -0.65 4.06 34.63
N LYS A 611 -0.70 3.42 33.44
CA LYS A 611 -1.95 3.13 32.70
C LYS A 611 -2.58 1.78 33.08
N LYS A 612 -2.25 1.22 34.26
CA LYS A 612 -2.81 -0.03 34.82
C LYS A 612 -2.53 -1.30 34.00
N ARG A 613 -1.45 -1.30 33.22
CA ARG A 613 -0.97 -2.44 32.43
C ARG A 613 0.33 -2.97 33.03
N VAL A 614 0.23 -4.13 33.71
CA VAL A 614 1.42 -4.86 34.21
C VAL A 614 1.92 -5.80 33.12
N ILE A 615 3.16 -5.60 32.65
CA ILE A 615 3.80 -6.46 31.64
C ILE A 615 4.36 -7.70 32.34
N GLN A 616 3.89 -8.88 31.92
CA GLN A 616 4.30 -10.16 32.50
C GLN A 616 5.45 -10.78 31.69
N SER A 617 6.36 -11.47 32.37
CA SER A 617 7.33 -12.34 31.71
C SER A 617 6.61 -13.60 31.18
N ARG A 618 6.86 -13.94 29.92
CA ARG A 618 6.32 -15.10 29.21
C ARG A 618 7.38 -15.63 28.22
N PRO A 619 8.48 -16.23 28.72
CA PRO A 619 9.51 -16.79 27.86
C PRO A 619 8.93 -17.90 26.98
N ARG A 620 9.41 -17.96 25.73
CA ARG A 620 8.97 -18.92 24.72
C ARG A 620 10.23 -19.67 24.29
N GLY A 621 10.51 -20.80 24.93
CA GLY A 621 11.68 -21.62 24.58
C GLY A 621 11.67 -22.08 23.10
N ASN A 622 12.64 -22.91 22.71
CA ASN A 622 12.85 -23.37 21.32
C ASN A 622 11.72 -24.25 20.70
N GLY A 623 10.49 -24.25 21.22
CA GLY A 623 9.45 -25.10 20.68
C GLY A 623 8.05 -24.73 21.14
N TYR A 624 7.36 -23.88 20.39
CA TYR A 624 5.91 -24.01 20.32
C TYR A 624 5.58 -25.32 19.59
N ASN A 625 5.24 -26.35 20.36
CA ASN A 625 4.69 -27.61 19.87
C ASN A 625 3.29 -27.36 19.29
N ALA A 626 3.18 -27.21 17.96
CA ALA A 626 1.92 -27.12 17.23
C ALA A 626 1.14 -28.46 17.19
N GLY A 627 1.36 -29.36 18.16
CA GLY A 627 0.91 -30.76 18.13
C GLY A 627 -0.36 -31.08 18.90
N ARG A 628 -1.12 -30.09 19.43
CA ARG A 628 -2.31 -30.40 20.25
C ARG A 628 -3.66 -29.81 19.85
N GLU A 629 -3.75 -29.09 18.72
CA GLU A 629 -5.05 -28.60 18.20
C GLU A 629 -5.33 -28.98 16.75
N GLN A 630 -4.82 -30.14 16.28
CA GLN A 630 -5.46 -30.83 15.16
C GLN A 630 -6.63 -31.68 15.70
N ARG A 631 -7.79 -31.04 15.87
CA ARG A 631 -9.08 -31.74 15.78
C ARG A 631 -9.86 -31.13 14.63
N ASP A 632 -9.95 -31.90 13.55
CA ASP A 632 -10.93 -31.84 12.45
C ASP A 632 -11.49 -30.45 12.12
N PHE A 633 -10.73 -29.71 11.30
CA PHE A 633 -11.21 -28.49 10.68
C PHE A 633 -12.12 -28.83 9.49
N ASN A 634 -13.43 -28.83 9.72
CA ASN A 634 -14.44 -28.96 8.67
C ASN A 634 -14.85 -27.55 8.19
N PRO A 635 -14.60 -27.16 6.92
CA PRO A 635 -14.79 -25.78 6.47
C PRO A 635 -16.24 -25.53 6.06
N ARG A 636 -17.17 -25.49 7.02
CA ARG A 636 -18.52 -24.94 6.81
C ARG A 636 -18.99 -24.16 8.03
N PHE A 637 -19.13 -22.85 7.84
CA PHE A 637 -19.87 -21.89 8.66
C PHE A 637 -19.56 -21.89 10.16
N GLN A 638 -18.72 -20.94 10.61
CA GLN A 638 -18.82 -20.44 11.98
C GLN A 638 -19.14 -18.95 11.98
N GLN A 639 -20.25 -18.62 12.63
CA GLN A 639 -20.65 -17.27 13.00
C GLN A 639 -19.64 -16.65 13.97
N PRO A 640 -19.44 -15.33 13.97
CA PRO A 640 -18.45 -14.68 14.81
C PRO A 640 -18.86 -14.74 16.29
N ARG A 641 -18.11 -15.49 17.10
CA ARG A 641 -18.15 -15.34 18.56
C ARG A 641 -17.43 -14.05 18.93
N ARG A 642 -18.15 -13.15 19.60
CA ARG A 642 -17.63 -11.88 20.15
C ARG A 642 -16.50 -12.17 21.14
N SER A 643 -15.27 -11.80 20.78
CA SER A 643 -14.19 -11.61 21.74
C SER A 643 -14.63 -10.56 22.76
N HIS A 644 -14.57 -10.89 24.04
CA HIS A 644 -14.89 -9.96 25.12
C HIS A 644 -13.79 -8.90 25.22
N PHE A 645 -14.10 -7.73 24.69
CA PHE A 645 -13.31 -6.51 24.86
C PHE A 645 -13.65 -5.94 26.23
N VAL A 646 -12.66 -5.78 27.11
CA VAL A 646 -12.84 -5.07 28.38
C VAL A 646 -12.70 -3.57 28.09
N SER A 647 -13.84 -2.90 27.97
CA SER A 647 -13.92 -1.43 27.98
C SER A 647 -13.82 -0.92 29.41
N PRO A 648 -12.97 0.08 29.73
CA PRO A 648 -12.90 0.65 31.08
C PRO A 648 -14.00 1.71 31.36
N TYR A 649 -15.01 1.86 30.51
CA TYR A 649 -16.05 2.88 30.71
C TYR A 649 -17.26 2.34 31.50
N HIS A 650 -17.25 2.57 32.81
CA HIS A 650 -18.43 2.53 33.68
C HIS A 650 -18.64 3.94 34.26
N ASN A 651 -19.68 4.65 33.79
CA ASN A 651 -20.66 5.26 34.70
C ASN A 651 -21.84 5.94 33.98
N GLN A 652 -23.04 5.52 34.43
CA GLN A 652 -24.22 6.32 34.77
C GLN A 652 -24.66 7.47 33.84
N MET A 653 -25.70 7.22 33.06
CA MET A 653 -26.82 8.16 32.89
C MET A 653 -28.13 7.36 32.74
N ARG A 654 -28.91 7.29 33.81
CA ARG A 654 -30.32 6.89 33.83
C ARG A 654 -31.13 8.18 33.78
N GLY A 655 -32.03 8.34 32.81
CA GLY A 655 -33.05 9.39 32.86
C GLY A 655 -33.78 9.64 31.54
N PHE A 656 -35.07 9.27 31.52
CA PHE A 656 -36.18 9.77 30.69
C PHE A 656 -36.14 9.47 29.17
N VAL A 657 -36.98 8.63 28.56
CA VAL A 657 -38.46 8.47 28.46
C VAL A 657 -39.06 9.12 27.20
N GLN A 658 -39.82 8.29 26.44
CA GLN A 658 -40.79 8.57 25.36
C GLN A 658 -40.22 8.94 23.96
N ARG A 659 -40.79 8.53 22.82
CA ARG A 659 -42.06 7.83 22.47
C ARG A 659 -41.90 7.35 21.02
N ASN A 660 -42.22 6.08 20.72
CA ASN A 660 -42.62 5.64 19.38
C ASN A 660 -44.10 5.24 19.46
N PRO A 661 -44.98 5.69 18.55
CA PRO A 661 -46.31 5.14 18.43
C PRO A 661 -46.25 3.77 17.73
N GLN A 662 -46.93 2.81 18.35
CA GLN A 662 -47.36 1.54 17.80
C GLN A 662 -48.17 1.76 16.51
N SER A 663 -48.23 0.80 15.59
CA SER A 663 -49.22 -0.29 15.58
C SER A 663 -49.37 -0.71 14.09
N GLN A 664 -49.77 -1.92 13.68
CA GLN A 664 -50.47 -3.00 14.35
C GLN A 664 -50.46 -4.24 13.43
N GLY A 665 -50.64 -5.41 14.05
CA GLY A 665 -51.30 -6.59 13.46
C GLY A 665 -50.37 -7.61 12.80
N GLY A 666 -50.42 -8.90 13.12
CA GLY A 666 -51.25 -9.65 14.06
C GLY A 666 -51.37 -11.11 13.61
N GLY A 667 -51.27 -12.04 14.57
CA GLY A 667 -51.72 -13.44 14.48
C GLY A 667 -50.76 -14.41 13.76
N SER A 668 -49.97 -15.22 14.45
CA SER A 668 -50.32 -16.49 15.15
C SER A 668 -50.53 -17.70 14.22
N GLY A 669 -49.64 -18.70 14.33
CA GLY A 669 -49.86 -20.04 13.77
C GLY A 669 -48.57 -20.84 13.57
N GLN A 670 -48.10 -21.53 14.62
CA GLN A 670 -47.39 -22.82 14.47
C GLN A 670 -48.44 -23.95 14.42
N PRO A 671 -48.11 -25.22 14.12
CA PRO A 671 -46.86 -25.81 13.60
C PRO A 671 -47.14 -26.73 12.38
N ASP A 672 -46.14 -27.34 11.74
CA ASP A 672 -45.93 -28.80 11.83
C ASP A 672 -44.79 -29.34 10.94
N ARG A 673 -44.24 -30.44 11.43
CA ARG A 673 -43.17 -31.27 10.89
C ARG A 673 -43.44 -31.78 9.47
N ARG A 674 -42.36 -31.97 8.68
CA ARG A 674 -42.15 -33.20 7.90
C ARG A 674 -40.69 -33.38 7.47
N ARG A 675 -40.17 -34.55 7.84
CA ARG A 675 -38.94 -35.19 7.35
C ARG A 675 -39.07 -35.47 5.84
N PHE A 676 -37.98 -35.39 5.08
CA PHE A 676 -37.24 -36.55 4.55
C PHE A 676 -36.39 -36.23 3.30
N HIS A 677 -35.19 -36.81 3.33
CA HIS A 677 -34.40 -37.41 2.25
C HIS A 677 -33.95 -36.61 1.01
N LEU A 678 -32.62 -36.44 0.97
CA LEU A 678 -31.78 -36.45 -0.22
C LEU A 678 -32.00 -37.68 -1.10
N PRO A 679 -31.71 -37.56 -2.41
CA PRO A 679 -31.02 -38.63 -3.11
C PRO A 679 -29.77 -38.14 -3.87
N PRO A 680 -28.85 -39.05 -4.24
CA PRO A 680 -27.50 -38.72 -4.68
C PRO A 680 -27.33 -38.78 -6.20
N ARG A 681 -26.51 -37.87 -6.74
CA ARG A 681 -25.27 -38.17 -7.47
C ARG A 681 -24.52 -36.89 -7.77
#